data_AF-A0A2V8ZW58-F1
#
_entry.id   AF-A0A2V8ZW58-F1
#
_cell.length_a   1.000
_cell.length_b   1.000
_cell.length_c   1.000
_cell.angle_alpha   90.00
_cell.angle_beta   90.00
_cell.angle_gamma   90.00
#
_symmetry.space_group_name_H-M   'P 1'
#
loop_
_entity.id
_entity.type
_entity.pdbx_description
1 polymer ?
#
loop_
_entity_poly.entity_id
_entity_poly.type
_entity_poly.pdbx_seq_one_letter_code
_entity_poly.pdbx_strand_id
1 'polypeptide(L)'
;MAQPSKVGPVILTIFAFPFLGGGLFFIFALTVASRNFKPADLALRLDMASFFFLVGAGLLFAAFKAYGFLKKQAALQEANPLSPWLWRADWAASRAEGANKRRYISAWIAAVFVNLITAPFMFGRIPELLRQGDPRAFILLAFCSFGAILTINAIRATIRHGRFGSSYFEFDSLPICPGRRMTGRIQLRFQTLAAHGIDLRLSCVRRIVSGSGNSRAVSNATLCQADKNVPSGAIEPGPLGRAIPVDFEVPADGLITDHSNADDQILWLLHAQADVPGADYSDDFELPVFRTADSPEPASDSASQANASSLGSFGFAAEKSTDADSGAVAQPARTKVVVSMHDGGTEFYFPPLRTPARALLLFVVSAAFTGAVYALLHNRVPLLFTAMFALGDLLVLFGFLHVAFGSARIFAGNGEIQSRGGVLGFGALRRTPFAEIASILPVAGPSQGSGSDNSVYSIQLRTKSGKKFTLADEISSRLEARWIVSQLETVARLKLDTHVEVNLPLGVRAQPAQLRTPQTGIRVQTSGSSWVPFAVFGAFLLALFAWQTNRWSGRSRSVRANSSRTATLPRPRPVAPRVFSGPLTDGHIERVLALPAQAQAEELFERAIGHDARALEIFGQQVDGWIGHINRSDRVAQLLERAQFSKDLRIRIAQMDLSLAVEGFHENEQAADSLIARASMDPQHRAWAVYYLGMLAGRGVDYDRIHKVLLDYARNDQEPNVRQWAVEGLRFLGKDEVVDELFTSFTQDPSMNVRDRAGCNISDCGVFTRKQRMRMVPKFIELASQPNLSPQMRGWCFMALREITDENLPSDADAWNRWHADHGAERMAEFERIEWWQVRGDE
;
A
#
# COMPACT_ATOMS: atom_id res chain seq x y z
N MET A 1 -26.64 5.86 14.81
CA MET A 1 -25.83 6.87 15.54
C MET A 1 -24.42 6.34 15.66
N ALA A 2 -23.49 6.83 14.83
CA ALA A 2 -22.09 6.43 14.91
C ALA A 2 -21.28 7.70 15.18
N GLN A 3 -20.89 7.94 16.44
CA GLN A 3 -19.97 9.02 16.75
C GLN A 3 -18.66 8.78 15.98
N PRO A 4 -18.11 9.80 15.30
CA PRO A 4 -16.84 9.65 14.60
C PRO A 4 -15.75 9.20 15.59
N SER A 5 -15.00 8.16 15.24
CA SER A 5 -14.02 7.57 16.16
C SER A 5 -13.01 8.63 16.63
N LYS A 6 -12.90 8.83 17.95
CA LYS A 6 -11.96 9.79 18.56
C LYS A 6 -10.51 9.30 18.51
N VAL A 7 -10.30 8.02 18.17
CA VAL A 7 -9.03 7.30 18.28
C VAL A 7 -7.93 7.92 17.40
N GLY A 8 -8.21 8.25 16.14
CA GLY A 8 -7.22 8.81 15.22
C GLY A 8 -6.64 10.17 15.67
N PRO A 9 -7.48 11.19 15.93
CA PRO A 9 -7.01 12.48 16.45
C PRO A 9 -6.32 12.40 17.81
N VAL A 10 -6.75 11.48 18.69
CA VAL A 10 -6.13 11.26 20.01
C VAL A 10 -4.72 10.68 19.86
N ILE A 11 -4.53 9.67 19.00
CA ILE A 11 -3.20 9.08 18.72
C ILE A 11 -2.25 10.15 18.16
N LEU A 12 -2.73 10.95 17.21
CA LEU A 12 -1.91 12.00 16.59
C LEU A 12 -1.54 13.11 17.59
N THR A 13 -2.44 13.43 18.53
CA THR A 13 -2.20 14.38 19.63
C THR A 13 -1.14 13.85 20.59
N ILE A 14 -1.26 12.59 21.05
CA ILE A 14 -0.28 11.94 21.93
C ILE A 14 1.11 11.89 21.27
N PHE A 15 1.15 11.59 19.96
CA PHE A 15 2.40 11.57 19.21
C PHE A 15 3.04 12.97 19.05
N ALA A 16 2.24 14.04 18.97
CA ALA A 16 2.73 15.40 18.74
C ALA A 16 3.33 16.08 19.99
N PHE A 17 2.84 15.75 21.19
CA PHE A 17 3.27 16.37 22.45
C PHE A 17 4.78 16.25 22.74
N PRO A 18 5.45 15.09 22.54
CA PRO A 18 6.89 14.96 22.72
C PRO A 18 7.72 15.88 21.80
N PHE A 19 7.28 16.10 20.56
CA PHE A 19 7.97 16.98 19.62
C PHE A 19 7.81 18.46 20.01
N LEU A 20 6.60 18.86 20.40
CA LEU A 20 6.33 20.23 20.87
C LEU A 20 7.08 20.52 22.18
N GLY A 21 6.99 19.62 23.16
CA GLY A 21 7.65 19.74 24.46
C GLY A 21 9.16 19.72 24.34
N GLY A 22 9.71 18.84 23.49
CA GLY A 22 11.14 18.82 23.17
C GLY A 22 11.62 20.12 22.54
N GLY A 23 10.92 20.64 21.53
CA GLY A 23 11.25 21.91 20.89
C GLY A 23 11.25 23.09 21.89
N LEU A 24 10.19 23.22 22.71
CA LEU A 24 10.10 24.27 23.73
C LEU A 24 11.18 24.14 24.81
N PHE A 25 11.48 22.92 25.25
CA PHE A 25 12.55 22.65 26.21
C PHE A 25 13.92 23.02 25.66
N PHE A 26 14.21 22.71 24.39
CA PHE A 26 15.45 23.12 23.74
C PHE A 26 15.57 24.64 23.60
N ILE A 27 14.49 25.33 23.23
CA ILE A 27 14.46 26.82 23.19
C ILE A 27 14.73 27.40 24.59
N PHE A 28 14.06 26.88 25.63
CA PHE A 28 14.25 27.32 27.01
C PHE A 28 15.67 27.02 27.53
N ALA A 29 16.22 25.85 27.22
CA ALA A 29 17.58 25.49 27.59
C ALA A 29 18.61 26.40 26.90
N LEU A 30 18.35 26.84 25.66
CA LEU A 30 19.22 27.78 24.94
C LEU A 30 19.18 29.18 25.53
N THR A 31 18.02 29.67 25.97
CA THR A 31 17.88 31.01 26.60
C THR A 31 18.46 31.06 28.02
N VAL A 32 18.44 29.94 28.76
CA VAL A 32 19.02 29.84 30.11
C VAL A 32 20.54 29.57 30.08
N ALA A 33 21.04 28.80 29.10
CA ALA A 33 22.46 28.48 28.97
C ALA A 33 23.28 29.52 28.19
N SER A 34 22.64 30.54 27.60
CA SER A 34 23.32 31.55 26.78
C SER A 34 24.13 32.53 27.63
N ARG A 35 25.39 32.20 27.90
CA ARG A 35 26.40 33.22 28.25
C ARG A 35 27.56 33.35 27.27
N ASN A 36 27.83 32.40 26.35
CA ASN A 36 29.01 32.46 25.46
C ASN A 36 28.90 31.65 24.13
N PHE A 37 27.78 31.67 23.39
CA PHE A 37 27.72 31.02 22.07
C PHE A 37 28.13 31.97 20.93
N LYS A 38 28.85 31.44 19.92
CA LYS A 38 29.04 32.15 18.65
C LYS A 38 27.68 32.32 17.95
N PRO A 39 27.44 33.43 17.22
CA PRO A 39 26.14 33.69 16.59
C PRO A 39 25.72 32.59 15.59
N ALA A 40 26.68 31.98 14.88
CA ALA A 40 26.42 30.86 13.98
C ALA A 40 25.95 29.58 14.70
N ASP A 41 26.54 29.27 15.87
CA ASP A 41 26.15 28.10 16.67
C ASP A 41 24.80 28.31 17.35
N LEU A 42 24.48 29.55 17.72
CA LEU A 42 23.18 29.93 18.26
C LEU A 42 22.08 29.78 17.20
N ALA A 43 22.31 30.30 15.99
CA ALA A 43 21.38 30.18 14.86
C ALA A 43 21.09 28.71 14.52
N LEU A 44 22.13 27.88 14.38
CA LEU A 44 22.02 26.45 14.11
C LEU A 44 21.17 25.70 15.16
N ARG A 45 21.34 26.04 16.43
CA ARG A 45 20.61 25.41 17.55
C ARG A 45 19.17 25.91 17.62
N LEU A 46 18.93 27.18 17.28
CA LEU A 46 17.59 27.75 17.20
C LEU A 46 16.81 27.10 16.05
N ASP A 47 17.42 26.94 14.87
CA ASP A 47 16.83 26.29 13.70
C ASP A 47 16.39 24.85 14.02
N MET A 48 17.26 24.11 14.71
CA MET A 48 16.98 22.75 15.16
C MET A 48 15.81 22.70 16.15
N ALA A 49 15.75 23.63 17.11
CA ALA A 49 14.66 23.68 18.08
C ALA A 49 13.32 24.11 17.43
N SER A 50 13.37 25.02 16.46
CA SER A 50 12.23 25.43 15.65
C SER A 50 11.65 24.28 14.81
N PHE A 51 12.47 23.35 14.32
CA PHE A 51 11.99 22.16 13.62
C PHE A 51 11.08 21.29 14.50
N PHE A 52 11.54 20.91 15.69
CA PHE A 52 10.75 20.08 16.61
C PHE A 52 9.46 20.78 17.06
N PHE A 53 9.54 22.09 17.31
CA PHE A 53 8.38 22.90 17.65
C PHE A 53 7.35 22.95 16.51
N LEU A 54 7.75 23.24 15.27
CA LEU A 54 6.85 23.35 14.12
C LEU A 54 6.22 22.00 13.75
N VAL A 55 6.96 20.89 13.88
CA VAL A 55 6.42 19.54 13.68
C VAL A 55 5.35 19.23 14.74
N GLY A 56 5.65 19.46 16.01
CA GLY A 56 4.70 19.22 17.10
C GLY A 56 3.44 20.10 16.99
N ALA A 57 3.61 21.40 16.74
CA ALA A 57 2.51 22.34 16.58
C ALA A 57 1.66 22.05 15.33
N GLY A 58 2.30 21.70 14.21
CA GLY A 58 1.62 21.36 12.96
C GLY A 58 0.77 20.10 13.08
N LEU A 59 1.29 19.06 13.76
CA LEU A 59 0.54 17.84 14.05
C LEU A 59 -0.66 18.12 14.96
N LEU A 60 -0.49 18.90 16.04
CA LEU A 60 -1.62 19.28 16.91
C LEU A 60 -2.69 20.05 16.15
N PHE A 61 -2.30 21.06 15.35
CA PHE A 61 -3.23 21.81 14.52
C PHE A 61 -3.99 20.91 13.53
N ALA A 62 -3.29 19.96 12.90
CA ALA A 62 -3.90 18.98 12.02
C ALA A 62 -4.90 18.06 12.76
N ALA A 63 -4.57 17.58 13.96
CA ALA A 63 -5.45 16.77 14.79
C ALA A 63 -6.75 17.51 15.15
N PHE A 64 -6.63 18.76 15.63
CA PHE A 64 -7.81 19.57 15.98
C PHE A 64 -8.68 19.90 14.77
N LYS A 65 -8.05 20.27 13.65
CA LYS A 65 -8.76 20.58 12.41
C LYS A 65 -9.44 19.35 11.81
N ALA A 66 -8.76 18.20 11.82
CA ALA A 66 -9.31 16.93 11.35
C ALA A 66 -10.50 16.49 12.20
N TYR A 67 -10.40 16.58 13.53
CA TYR A 67 -11.51 16.26 14.42
C TYR A 67 -12.72 17.18 14.22
N GLY A 68 -12.48 18.50 14.11
CA GLY A 68 -13.54 19.46 13.82
C GLY A 68 -14.22 19.23 12.46
N PHE A 69 -13.45 18.84 11.46
CA PHE A 69 -13.96 18.48 10.14
C PHE A 69 -14.79 17.19 10.16
N LEU A 70 -14.27 16.12 10.76
CA LEU A 70 -14.98 14.84 10.91
C LEU A 70 -16.30 14.99 11.67
N LYS A 71 -16.31 15.81 12.73
CA LYS A 71 -17.53 16.12 13.49
C LYS A 71 -18.56 16.86 12.65
N LYS A 72 -18.14 17.87 11.87
CA LYS A 72 -19.04 18.60 10.96
C LYS A 72 -19.59 17.69 9.86
N GLN A 73 -18.75 16.83 9.29
CA GLN A 73 -19.15 15.89 8.24
C GLN A 73 -20.15 14.85 8.77
N ALA A 74 -19.91 14.29 9.95
CA ALA A 74 -20.86 13.39 10.62
C ALA A 74 -22.21 14.06 10.90
N ALA A 75 -22.20 15.32 11.38
CA ALA A 75 -23.42 16.08 11.61
C ALA A 75 -24.22 16.36 10.31
N LEU A 76 -23.53 16.64 9.20
CA LEU A 76 -24.17 16.85 7.89
C LEU A 76 -24.73 15.54 7.31
N GLN A 77 -24.05 14.42 7.53
CA GLN A 77 -24.51 13.07 7.15
C GLN A 77 -25.77 12.67 7.93
N GLU A 78 -25.80 12.96 9.23
CA GLU A 78 -26.98 12.72 10.08
C GLU A 78 -28.16 13.61 9.70
N ALA A 79 -27.91 14.88 9.34
CA ALA A 79 -28.96 15.81 8.94
C ALA A 79 -29.55 15.53 7.54
N ASN A 80 -28.76 14.97 6.61
CA ASN A 80 -29.16 14.76 5.22
C ASN A 80 -28.82 13.35 4.70
N PRO A 81 -29.44 12.28 5.23
CA PRO A 81 -29.08 10.90 4.88
C PRO A 81 -29.43 10.50 3.43
N LEU A 82 -30.49 11.09 2.86
CA LEU A 82 -30.96 10.79 1.50
C LEU A 82 -30.36 11.71 0.41
N SER A 83 -29.61 12.74 0.82
CA SER A 83 -29.06 13.77 -0.07
C SER A 83 -27.54 13.91 0.10
N PRO A 84 -26.75 12.91 -0.34
CA PRO A 84 -25.30 12.87 -0.13
C PRO A 84 -24.54 14.05 -0.75
N TRP A 85 -25.11 14.70 -1.77
CA TRP A 85 -24.54 15.92 -2.36
C TRP A 85 -24.52 17.12 -1.40
N LEU A 86 -25.32 17.11 -0.32
CA LEU A 86 -25.33 18.18 0.69
C LEU A 86 -24.25 18.01 1.77
N TRP A 87 -23.51 16.88 1.78
CA TRP A 87 -22.46 16.64 2.78
C TRP A 87 -21.22 17.50 2.54
N ARG A 88 -21.04 17.99 1.31
CA ARG A 88 -19.96 18.89 0.91
C ARG A 88 -20.48 20.32 0.90
N ALA A 89 -19.79 21.21 1.62
CA ALA A 89 -20.27 22.58 1.84
C ALA A 89 -20.28 23.44 0.57
N ASP A 90 -19.38 23.17 -0.38
CA ASP A 90 -19.38 23.83 -1.69
C ASP A 90 -20.56 23.35 -2.54
N TRP A 91 -20.78 22.04 -2.63
CA TRP A 91 -21.92 21.48 -3.38
C TRP A 91 -23.26 21.96 -2.83
N ALA A 92 -23.40 22.03 -1.50
CA ALA A 92 -24.59 22.58 -0.84
C ALA A 92 -24.86 24.07 -1.19
N ALA A 93 -23.82 24.81 -1.61
CA ALA A 93 -23.94 26.19 -2.10
C ALA A 93 -24.09 26.25 -3.64
N SER A 94 -24.41 25.12 -4.29
CA SER A 94 -24.44 24.96 -5.75
C SER A 94 -23.13 25.32 -6.44
N ARG A 95 -21.99 25.03 -5.79
CA ARG A 95 -20.65 25.32 -6.31
C ARG A 95 -19.71 24.13 -6.20
N ALA A 96 -18.78 23.97 -7.12
CA ALA A 96 -17.63 23.09 -6.97
C ALA A 96 -16.35 23.92 -6.92
N GLU A 97 -15.60 23.81 -5.82
CA GLU A 97 -14.29 24.44 -5.71
C GLU A 97 -13.24 23.66 -6.51
N GLY A 98 -12.35 24.39 -7.17
CA GLY A 98 -11.24 23.78 -7.92
C GLY A 98 -10.25 23.02 -7.04
N ALA A 99 -9.78 21.88 -7.51
CA ALA A 99 -8.85 21.01 -6.80
C ALA A 99 -7.54 21.71 -6.40
N ASN A 100 -7.11 22.71 -7.19
CA ASN A 100 -5.86 23.43 -6.94
C ASN A 100 -5.97 24.58 -5.92
N LYS A 101 -7.16 24.88 -5.37
CA LYS A 101 -7.41 26.05 -4.48
C LYS A 101 -6.42 26.19 -3.32
N ARG A 102 -6.02 25.08 -2.69
CA ARG A 102 -5.12 25.07 -1.51
C ARG A 102 -3.71 24.55 -1.81
N ARG A 103 -3.39 24.30 -3.09
CA ARG A 103 -2.13 23.67 -3.50
C ARG A 103 -0.90 24.55 -3.23
N TYR A 104 -1.05 25.87 -3.26
CA TYR A 104 0.05 26.78 -2.91
C TYR A 104 0.41 26.69 -1.42
N ILE A 105 -0.58 26.52 -0.53
CA ILE A 105 -0.35 26.39 0.92
C ILE A 105 0.44 25.12 1.21
N SER A 106 0.04 23.98 0.63
CA SER A 106 0.77 22.72 0.82
C SER A 106 2.16 22.78 0.22
N ALA A 107 2.35 23.43 -0.93
CA ALA A 107 3.67 23.65 -1.53
C ALA A 107 4.59 24.48 -0.63
N TRP A 108 4.09 25.58 -0.02
CA TRP A 108 4.87 26.38 0.93
C TRP A 108 5.20 25.64 2.22
N ILE A 109 4.26 24.87 2.78
CA ILE A 109 4.53 24.02 3.95
C ILE A 109 5.65 23.03 3.65
N ALA A 110 5.59 22.34 2.50
CA ALA A 110 6.62 21.39 2.08
C ALA A 110 7.97 22.08 1.86
N ALA A 111 7.98 23.24 1.19
CA ALA A 111 9.19 24.01 0.95
C ALA A 111 9.84 24.47 2.28
N VAL A 112 9.07 25.09 3.19
CA VAL A 112 9.58 25.54 4.49
C VAL A 112 10.13 24.38 5.29
N PHE A 113 9.42 23.26 5.33
CA PHE A 113 9.83 22.07 6.08
C PHE A 113 11.16 21.49 5.59
N VAL A 114 11.31 21.31 4.27
CA VAL A 114 12.55 20.77 3.67
C VAL A 114 13.72 21.76 3.78
N ASN A 115 13.46 23.06 3.63
CA ASN A 115 14.50 24.08 3.81
C ASN A 115 14.97 24.16 5.27
N LEU A 116 14.07 24.00 6.24
CA LEU A 116 14.42 23.99 7.66
C LEU A 116 15.31 22.79 8.04
N ILE A 117 15.07 21.62 7.42
CA ILE A 117 15.91 20.43 7.60
C ILE A 117 17.30 20.61 6.95
N THR A 118 17.36 21.30 5.81
CA THR A 118 18.59 21.45 5.02
C THR A 118 19.46 22.64 5.46
N ALA A 119 18.89 23.63 6.16
CA ALA A 119 19.58 24.83 6.64
C ALA A 119 20.84 24.55 7.49
N PRO A 120 20.84 23.59 8.44
CA PRO A 120 22.04 23.19 9.18
C PRO A 120 23.23 22.77 8.31
N PHE A 121 22.94 22.13 7.18
CA PHE A 121 23.97 21.68 6.25
C PHE A 121 24.49 22.85 5.40
N MET A 122 23.59 23.72 4.92
CA MET A 122 23.92 24.91 4.14
C MET A 122 24.81 25.90 4.89
N PHE A 123 24.48 26.21 6.15
CA PHE A 123 25.19 27.24 6.90
C PHE A 123 26.30 26.69 7.81
N GLY A 124 26.28 25.39 8.12
CA GLY A 124 27.28 24.73 8.96
C GLY A 124 28.34 23.95 8.17
N ARG A 125 27.95 22.79 7.64
CA ARG A 125 28.90 21.79 7.11
C ARG A 125 29.41 22.09 5.70
N ILE A 126 28.58 22.63 4.81
CA ILE A 126 28.97 22.89 3.43
C ILE A 126 30.12 23.91 3.33
N PRO A 127 30.11 25.06 4.03
CA PRO A 127 31.22 26.01 4.01
C PRO A 127 32.54 25.42 4.52
N GLU A 128 32.47 24.55 5.53
CA GLU A 128 33.63 23.85 6.08
C GLU A 128 34.21 22.82 5.08
N LEU A 129 33.33 22.01 4.46
CA LEU A 129 33.73 21.01 3.48
C LEU A 129 34.26 21.62 2.18
N LEU A 130 33.69 22.76 1.74
CA LEU A 130 34.18 23.51 0.58
C LEU A 130 35.58 24.10 0.84
N ARG A 131 35.86 24.62 2.05
CA ARG A 131 37.20 25.09 2.43
C ARG A 131 38.23 23.97 2.51
N GLN A 132 37.79 22.77 2.87
CA GLN A 132 38.65 21.57 2.94
C GLN A 132 38.86 20.90 1.58
N GLY A 133 38.18 21.35 0.52
CA GLY A 133 38.22 20.71 -0.80
C GLY A 133 37.59 19.31 -0.82
N ASP A 134 36.74 18.97 0.16
CA ASP A 134 36.12 17.64 0.25
C ASP A 134 34.97 17.52 -0.77
N PRO A 135 35.00 16.53 -1.68
CA PRO A 135 33.96 16.33 -2.69
C PRO A 135 32.57 16.07 -2.09
N ARG A 136 32.46 15.70 -0.81
CA ARG A 136 31.17 15.53 -0.11
C ARG A 136 30.34 16.82 -0.04
N ALA A 137 30.96 17.99 -0.19
CA ALA A 137 30.23 19.26 -0.29
C ALA A 137 29.22 19.26 -1.43
N PHE A 138 29.54 18.63 -2.57
CA PHE A 138 28.64 18.56 -3.74
C PHE A 138 27.40 17.71 -3.48
N ILE A 139 27.52 16.64 -2.69
CA ILE A 139 26.38 15.78 -2.30
C ILE A 139 25.42 16.56 -1.40
N LEU A 140 25.94 17.28 -0.42
CA LEU A 140 25.13 18.11 0.46
C LEU A 140 24.50 19.30 -0.31
N LEU A 141 25.24 19.92 -1.23
CA LEU A 141 24.70 20.95 -2.12
C LEU A 141 23.56 20.42 -3.00
N ALA A 142 23.69 19.21 -3.55
CA ALA A 142 22.63 18.54 -4.29
C ALA A 142 21.40 18.28 -3.41
N PHE A 143 21.59 17.85 -2.16
CA PHE A 143 20.49 17.67 -1.21
C PHE A 143 19.78 19.01 -0.89
N CYS A 144 20.54 20.09 -0.71
CA CYS A 144 19.98 21.41 -0.47
C CYS A 144 19.29 22.01 -1.71
N SER A 145 19.74 21.65 -2.92
CA SER A 145 19.08 22.06 -4.17
C SER A 145 17.63 21.56 -4.28
N PHE A 146 17.32 20.42 -3.65
CA PHE A 146 15.96 19.90 -3.59
C PHE A 146 15.00 20.85 -2.83
N GLY A 147 15.49 21.45 -1.73
CA GLY A 147 14.75 22.50 -1.01
C GLY A 147 14.48 23.73 -1.87
N ALA A 148 15.45 24.15 -2.69
CA ALA A 148 15.30 25.26 -3.62
C ALA A 148 14.27 24.97 -4.72
N ILE A 149 14.27 23.75 -5.28
CA ILE A 149 13.28 23.32 -6.29
C ILE A 149 11.86 23.39 -5.72
N LEU A 150 11.65 22.93 -4.48
CA LEU A 150 10.35 23.03 -3.82
C LEU A 150 9.93 24.49 -3.60
N THR A 151 10.85 25.38 -3.25
CA THR A 151 10.58 26.82 -3.12
C THR A 151 10.19 27.43 -4.46
N ILE A 152 10.88 27.09 -5.55
CA ILE A 152 10.52 27.54 -6.91
C ILE A 152 9.11 27.05 -7.28
N ASN A 153 8.77 25.80 -6.96
CA ASN A 153 7.43 25.27 -7.19
C ASN A 153 6.36 25.98 -6.33
N ALA A 154 6.67 26.32 -5.08
CA ALA A 154 5.79 27.09 -4.21
C ALA A 154 5.56 28.51 -4.74
N ILE A 155 6.62 29.20 -5.19
CA ILE A 155 6.54 30.52 -5.85
C ILE A 155 5.67 30.43 -7.11
N ARG A 156 5.90 29.43 -7.98
CA ARG A 156 5.09 29.22 -9.18
C ARG A 156 3.62 28.97 -8.84
N ALA A 157 3.33 28.17 -7.81
CA ALA A 157 1.97 27.93 -7.33
C ALA A 157 1.31 29.20 -6.77
N THR A 158 2.06 30.06 -6.08
CA THR A 158 1.57 31.36 -5.58
C THR A 158 1.31 32.35 -6.71
N ILE A 159 2.18 32.43 -7.71
CA ILE A 159 1.96 33.27 -8.91
C ILE A 159 0.69 32.82 -9.63
N ARG A 160 0.51 31.51 -9.81
CA ARG A 160 -0.71 30.93 -10.40
C ARG A 160 -1.96 31.29 -9.59
N HIS A 161 -1.91 31.15 -8.27
CA HIS A 161 -3.03 31.50 -7.40
C HIS A 161 -3.33 33.00 -7.41
N GLY A 162 -2.31 33.87 -7.43
CA GLY A 162 -2.49 35.31 -7.54
C GLY A 162 -3.12 35.74 -8.86
N ARG A 163 -2.78 35.03 -9.96
CA ARG A 163 -3.30 35.30 -11.30
C ARG A 163 -4.74 34.83 -11.49
N PHE A 164 -5.07 33.60 -11.11
CA PHE A 164 -6.38 32.98 -11.41
C PHE A 164 -7.37 32.97 -10.23
N GLY A 165 -6.87 33.23 -9.01
CA GLY A 165 -7.68 33.23 -7.79
C GLY A 165 -8.13 31.83 -7.36
N SER A 166 -9.22 31.79 -6.58
CA SER A 166 -9.92 30.55 -6.26
C SER A 166 -11.06 30.37 -7.26
N SER A 167 -10.79 29.67 -8.36
CA SER A 167 -11.80 29.28 -9.34
C SER A 167 -12.84 28.37 -8.70
N TYR A 168 -14.10 28.58 -9.06
CA TYR A 168 -15.20 27.69 -8.72
C TYR A 168 -16.16 27.56 -9.89
N PHE A 169 -16.76 26.39 -10.01
CA PHE A 169 -17.82 26.12 -10.97
C PHE A 169 -19.16 26.27 -10.27
N GLU A 170 -20.08 27.06 -10.81
CA GLU A 170 -21.43 27.27 -10.29
C GLU A 170 -22.43 26.49 -11.14
N PHE A 171 -23.25 25.65 -10.49
CA PHE A 171 -24.25 24.81 -11.14
C PHE A 171 -25.59 25.54 -11.21
N ASP A 172 -26.29 25.43 -12.33
CA ASP A 172 -27.65 25.98 -12.44
C ASP A 172 -28.70 25.06 -11.76
N SER A 173 -28.42 23.75 -11.68
CA SER A 173 -29.29 22.76 -11.04
C SER A 173 -28.50 21.84 -10.11
N LEU A 174 -29.00 21.61 -8.88
CA LEU A 174 -28.41 20.73 -7.88
C LEU A 174 -29.43 19.67 -7.41
N PRO A 175 -29.10 18.36 -7.44
CA PRO A 175 -27.92 17.74 -8.03
C PRO A 175 -27.97 17.68 -9.57
N ILE A 176 -26.84 17.40 -10.21
CA ILE A 176 -26.80 17.16 -11.66
C ILE A 176 -27.39 15.77 -11.93
N CYS A 177 -28.49 15.72 -12.67
CA CYS A 177 -29.19 14.47 -12.96
C CYS A 177 -28.67 13.85 -14.26
N PRO A 178 -28.30 12.55 -14.27
CA PRO A 178 -28.02 11.81 -15.50
C PRO A 178 -29.19 11.93 -16.50
N GLY A 179 -28.89 12.08 -17.78
CA GLY A 179 -29.90 12.21 -18.85
C GLY A 179 -30.45 13.62 -19.06
N ARG A 180 -30.00 14.61 -18.27
CA ARG A 180 -30.30 16.04 -18.51
C ARG A 180 -29.05 16.82 -18.90
N ARG A 181 -29.26 17.99 -19.51
CA ARG A 181 -28.18 18.95 -19.80
C ARG A 181 -27.66 19.56 -18.51
N MET A 182 -26.37 19.43 -18.29
CA MET A 182 -25.63 20.13 -17.25
C MET A 182 -25.22 21.50 -17.77
N THR A 183 -25.85 22.54 -17.24
CA THR A 183 -25.47 23.94 -17.50
C THR A 183 -24.87 24.56 -16.23
N GLY A 184 -23.91 25.46 -16.43
CA GLY A 184 -23.31 26.20 -15.34
C GLY A 184 -22.22 27.14 -15.83
N ARG A 185 -21.55 27.81 -14.89
CA ARG A 185 -20.57 28.86 -15.20
C ARG A 185 -19.31 28.69 -14.34
N ILE A 186 -18.14 28.58 -14.97
CA ILE A 186 -16.85 28.60 -14.25
C ILE A 186 -16.47 30.04 -14.00
N GLN A 187 -16.44 30.43 -12.73
CA GLN A 187 -16.02 31.75 -12.29
C GLN A 187 -14.53 31.72 -11.97
N LEU A 188 -13.75 32.54 -12.68
CA LEU A 188 -12.33 32.71 -12.36
C LEU A 188 -11.85 34.13 -12.58
N ARG A 189 -10.76 34.46 -11.89
CA ARG A 189 -10.08 35.74 -12.04
C ARG A 189 -9.22 35.69 -13.30
N PHE A 190 -9.81 35.99 -14.46
CA PHE A 190 -9.13 35.93 -15.76
C PHE A 190 -9.07 37.30 -16.42
N GLN A 191 -7.88 37.91 -16.45
CA GLN A 191 -7.71 39.25 -17.01
C GLN A 191 -7.20 39.24 -18.47
N THR A 192 -6.61 38.12 -18.94
CA THR A 192 -6.02 37.99 -20.28
C THR A 192 -6.97 37.34 -21.28
N LEU A 193 -6.94 37.73 -22.56
CA LEU A 193 -7.73 37.05 -23.61
C LEU A 193 -7.10 35.68 -23.92
N ALA A 194 -7.85 34.58 -23.75
CA ALA A 194 -7.43 33.27 -24.23
C ALA A 194 -7.62 33.23 -25.76
N ALA A 195 -6.56 33.50 -26.53
CA ALA A 195 -6.65 33.61 -27.98
C ALA A 195 -7.13 32.32 -28.69
N HIS A 196 -6.91 31.15 -28.06
CA HIS A 196 -7.24 29.83 -28.61
C HIS A 196 -8.50 29.20 -27.98
N GLY A 197 -9.30 29.97 -27.23
CA GLY A 197 -10.45 29.45 -26.48
C GLY A 197 -10.03 28.71 -25.20
N ILE A 198 -10.99 28.05 -24.57
CA ILE A 198 -10.80 27.29 -23.32
C ILE A 198 -11.28 25.87 -23.56
N ASP A 199 -10.40 24.90 -23.33
CA ASP A 199 -10.71 23.49 -23.46
C ASP A 199 -11.36 22.98 -22.19
N LEU A 200 -12.62 22.54 -22.30
CA LEU A 200 -13.36 21.89 -21.23
C LEU A 200 -13.43 20.40 -21.52
N ARG A 201 -13.15 19.58 -20.51
CA ARG A 201 -13.21 18.12 -20.59
C ARG A 201 -14.00 17.57 -19.42
N LEU A 202 -15.14 16.96 -19.70
CA LEU A 202 -15.93 16.22 -18.73
C LEU A 202 -15.51 14.76 -18.74
N SER A 203 -15.18 14.18 -17.58
CA SER A 203 -14.74 12.79 -17.48
C SER A 203 -15.41 12.07 -16.31
N CYS A 204 -15.89 10.85 -16.55
CA CYS A 204 -16.25 9.91 -15.49
C CYS A 204 -15.07 8.98 -15.25
N VAL A 205 -14.53 8.98 -14.04
CA VAL A 205 -13.34 8.23 -13.66
C VAL A 205 -13.66 7.31 -12.49
N ARG A 206 -13.41 6.01 -12.65
CA ARG A 206 -13.38 5.05 -11.55
C ARG A 206 -11.99 5.02 -10.96
N ARG A 207 -11.84 5.48 -9.72
CA ARG A 207 -10.60 5.43 -8.96
C ARG A 207 -10.59 4.20 -8.09
N ILE A 208 -9.67 3.28 -8.38
CA ILE A 208 -9.46 2.05 -7.62
C ILE A 208 -8.14 2.16 -6.87
N VAL A 209 -8.17 2.02 -5.55
CA VAL A 209 -6.99 1.90 -4.71
C VAL A 209 -6.76 0.41 -4.47
N SER A 210 -5.77 -0.15 -5.17
CA SER A 210 -5.41 -1.56 -5.06
C SER A 210 -4.18 -1.74 -4.16
N GLY A 211 -4.24 -2.69 -3.23
CA GLY A 211 -3.13 -3.06 -2.35
C GLY A 211 -3.50 -3.19 -0.88
N SER A 212 -2.75 -4.03 -0.16
CA SER A 212 -2.88 -4.29 1.28
C SER A 212 -1.68 -3.68 2.02
N GLY A 213 -1.91 -2.95 3.11
CA GLY A 213 -0.84 -2.38 3.94
C GLY A 213 -0.08 -1.21 3.29
N ASN A 214 1.26 -1.27 3.29
CA ASN A 214 2.18 -0.17 2.93
C ASN A 214 2.40 0.05 1.42
N SER A 215 1.77 -0.75 0.56
CA SER A 215 1.91 -0.65 -0.90
C SER A 215 0.53 -0.42 -1.53
N ARG A 216 0.01 0.80 -1.41
CA ARG A 216 -1.25 1.21 -2.05
C ARG A 216 -0.95 1.83 -3.41
N ALA A 217 -1.47 1.24 -4.47
CA ALA A 217 -1.41 1.77 -5.83
C ALA A 217 -2.77 2.35 -6.21
N VAL A 218 -2.79 3.63 -6.59
CA VAL A 218 -4.00 4.30 -7.10
C VAL A 218 -4.04 4.14 -8.60
N SER A 219 -5.08 3.48 -9.11
CA SER A 219 -5.36 3.32 -10.53
C SER A 219 -6.63 4.09 -10.89
N ASN A 220 -6.56 4.94 -11.91
CA ASN A 220 -7.71 5.67 -12.42
C ASN A 220 -8.11 5.08 -13.78
N ALA A 221 -9.36 4.63 -13.91
CA ALA A 221 -9.94 4.18 -15.16
C ALA A 221 -10.97 5.20 -15.64
N THR A 222 -10.73 5.86 -16.77
CA THR A 222 -11.69 6.78 -17.38
C THR A 222 -12.76 5.97 -18.11
N LEU A 223 -14.00 6.03 -17.63
CA LEU A 223 -15.15 5.28 -18.15
C LEU A 223 -15.85 6.02 -19.28
N CYS A 224 -15.97 7.34 -19.19
CA CYS A 224 -16.46 8.18 -20.28
C CYS A 224 -15.80 9.55 -20.27
N GLN A 225 -15.75 10.20 -21.44
CA GLN A 225 -15.09 11.48 -21.62
C GLN A 225 -15.77 12.27 -22.76
N ALA A 226 -15.99 13.56 -22.54
CA ALA A 226 -16.46 14.49 -23.56
C ALA A 226 -15.59 15.76 -23.51
N ASP A 227 -15.11 16.20 -24.68
CA ASP A 227 -14.29 17.39 -24.84
C ASP A 227 -15.09 18.49 -25.57
N LYS A 228 -15.01 19.73 -25.13
CA LYS A 228 -15.65 20.90 -25.74
C LYS A 228 -14.73 22.11 -25.63
N ASN A 229 -14.38 22.71 -26.76
CA ASN A 229 -13.68 23.99 -26.77
C ASN A 229 -14.69 25.15 -26.74
N VAL A 230 -14.51 26.08 -25.80
CA VAL A 230 -15.32 27.29 -25.70
C VAL A 230 -14.54 28.44 -26.35
N PRO A 231 -15.06 29.05 -27.43
CA PRO A 231 -14.37 30.14 -28.11
C PRO A 231 -14.32 31.40 -27.23
N SER A 232 -13.28 32.21 -27.42
CA SER A 232 -12.98 33.41 -26.61
C SER A 232 -14.12 34.44 -26.57
N GLY A 233 -14.96 34.50 -27.61
CA GLY A 233 -16.11 35.40 -27.72
C GLY A 233 -17.33 34.99 -26.91
N ALA A 234 -17.40 33.73 -26.45
CA ALA A 234 -18.48 33.22 -25.60
C ALA A 234 -18.20 33.41 -24.10
N ILE A 235 -17.05 33.99 -23.74
CA ILE A 235 -16.67 34.22 -22.34
C ILE A 235 -17.28 35.53 -21.86
N GLU A 236 -18.17 35.44 -20.88
CA GLU A 236 -18.89 36.59 -20.36
C GLU A 236 -18.19 37.21 -19.14
N PRO A 237 -18.45 38.49 -18.81
CA PRO A 237 -18.02 39.08 -17.54
C PRO A 237 -18.65 38.33 -16.37
N GLY A 238 -17.87 38.07 -15.31
CA GLY A 238 -18.33 37.35 -14.12
C GLY A 238 -17.94 38.04 -12.82
N PRO A 239 -18.56 37.70 -11.67
CA PRO A 239 -18.29 38.28 -10.36
C PRO A 239 -16.82 38.18 -9.89
N LEU A 240 -16.05 37.18 -10.36
CA LEU A 240 -14.60 37.08 -10.09
C LEU A 240 -13.72 37.67 -11.21
N GLY A 241 -14.32 38.12 -12.30
CA GLY A 241 -13.64 38.62 -13.50
C GLY A 241 -14.31 38.11 -14.77
N ARG A 242 -14.24 36.80 -15.02
CA ARG A 242 -14.87 36.14 -16.17
C ARG A 242 -15.64 34.89 -15.78
N ALA A 243 -16.71 34.63 -16.52
CA ALA A 243 -17.55 33.45 -16.42
C ALA A 243 -17.47 32.66 -17.73
N ILE A 244 -17.01 31.42 -17.65
CA ILE A 244 -16.97 30.50 -18.80
C ILE A 244 -18.27 29.70 -18.80
N PRO A 245 -19.11 29.77 -19.84
CA PRO A 245 -20.30 28.93 -19.93
C PRO A 245 -19.89 27.47 -20.14
N VAL A 246 -20.46 26.59 -19.33
CA VAL A 246 -20.30 25.14 -19.41
C VAL A 246 -21.65 24.56 -19.77
N ASP A 247 -21.67 23.71 -20.79
CA ASP A 247 -22.89 23.06 -21.25
C ASP A 247 -22.52 21.70 -21.85
N PHE A 248 -22.91 20.64 -21.14
CA PHE A 248 -22.67 19.24 -21.50
C PHE A 248 -23.94 18.42 -21.30
N GLU A 249 -24.17 17.43 -22.16
CA GLU A 249 -25.19 16.40 -21.96
C GLU A 249 -24.60 15.26 -21.14
N VAL A 250 -25.17 14.99 -19.96
CA VAL A 250 -24.75 13.85 -19.13
C VAL A 250 -25.52 12.62 -19.61
N PRO A 251 -24.86 11.51 -20.02
CA PRO A 251 -25.55 10.32 -20.50
C PRO A 251 -26.59 9.80 -19.50
N ALA A 252 -27.77 9.37 -19.97
CA ALA A 252 -28.84 8.82 -19.13
C ALA A 252 -28.41 7.52 -18.42
N ASP A 253 -27.57 6.73 -19.08
CA ASP A 253 -26.94 5.51 -18.54
C ASP A 253 -25.72 5.81 -17.64
N GLY A 254 -25.44 7.09 -17.37
CA GLY A 254 -24.31 7.54 -16.57
C GLY A 254 -24.33 6.97 -15.15
N LEU A 255 -23.15 6.57 -14.67
CA LEU A 255 -22.95 6.13 -13.28
C LEU A 255 -23.05 7.32 -12.32
N ILE A 256 -23.58 7.08 -11.11
CA ILE A 256 -23.67 8.09 -10.06
C ILE A 256 -22.29 8.35 -9.43
N THR A 257 -22.06 9.57 -8.96
CA THR A 257 -20.89 9.89 -8.13
C THR A 257 -20.98 9.08 -6.84
N ASP A 258 -19.99 8.24 -6.57
CA ASP A 258 -19.97 7.37 -5.40
C ASP A 258 -18.67 7.51 -4.61
N HIS A 259 -18.82 7.90 -3.34
CA HIS A 259 -17.76 7.99 -2.33
C HIS A 259 -17.96 6.99 -1.19
N SER A 260 -18.91 6.05 -1.32
CA SER A 260 -19.26 5.09 -0.28
C SER A 260 -18.09 4.19 0.12
N ASN A 261 -17.24 3.84 -0.86
CA ASN A 261 -16.01 3.09 -0.65
C ASN A 261 -14.77 3.96 -0.90
N ALA A 262 -13.84 3.99 0.04
CA ALA A 262 -12.59 4.74 -0.10
C ALA A 262 -11.64 4.12 -1.14
N ASP A 263 -11.75 2.80 -1.36
CA ASP A 263 -10.85 2.04 -2.23
C ASP A 263 -11.41 1.86 -3.65
N ASP A 264 -12.67 2.22 -3.90
CA ASP A 264 -13.31 2.16 -5.21
C ASP A 264 -14.34 3.28 -5.33
N GLN A 265 -13.99 4.35 -6.04
CA GLN A 265 -14.78 5.58 -6.14
C GLN A 265 -15.16 5.86 -7.59
N ILE A 266 -16.35 6.38 -7.81
CA ILE A 266 -16.78 6.90 -9.11
C ILE A 266 -16.83 8.41 -9.01
N LEU A 267 -15.98 9.09 -9.79
CA LEU A 267 -15.81 10.54 -9.76
C LEU A 267 -16.17 11.14 -11.11
N TRP A 268 -16.96 12.22 -11.10
CA TRP A 268 -17.16 13.07 -12.27
C TRP A 268 -16.29 14.31 -12.15
N LEU A 269 -15.38 14.49 -13.10
CA LEU A 269 -14.39 15.58 -13.11
C LEU A 269 -14.56 16.42 -14.37
N LEU A 270 -14.79 17.71 -14.18
CA LEU A 270 -14.72 18.73 -15.22
C LEU A 270 -13.33 19.38 -15.15
N HIS A 271 -12.50 19.07 -16.14
CA HIS A 271 -11.21 19.72 -16.34
C HIS A 271 -11.38 20.95 -17.22
N ALA A 272 -10.79 22.08 -16.82
CA ALA A 272 -10.75 23.29 -17.63
C ALA A 272 -9.30 23.72 -17.85
N GLN A 273 -8.89 23.84 -19.12
CA GLN A 273 -7.55 24.23 -19.52
C GLN A 273 -7.57 25.43 -20.46
N ALA A 274 -6.68 26.39 -20.24
CA ALA A 274 -6.48 27.49 -21.16
C ALA A 274 -4.98 27.82 -21.29
N ASP A 275 -4.50 27.79 -22.53
CA ASP A 275 -3.14 28.18 -22.88
C ASP A 275 -3.04 29.71 -22.85
N VAL A 276 -2.29 30.23 -21.87
CA VAL A 276 -2.11 31.67 -21.70
C VAL A 276 -0.65 32.04 -21.56
N PRO A 277 -0.21 33.18 -22.14
CA PRO A 277 1.16 33.65 -21.98
C PRO A 277 1.58 33.70 -20.50
N GLY A 278 2.64 32.99 -20.14
CA GLY A 278 3.16 32.89 -18.77
C GLY A 278 2.90 31.53 -18.13
N ALA A 279 1.83 31.39 -17.35
CA ALA A 279 1.48 30.16 -16.65
C ALA A 279 0.07 29.73 -17.05
N ASP A 280 -0.06 28.56 -17.67
CA ASP A 280 -1.33 28.05 -18.17
C ASP A 280 -2.35 27.84 -17.04
N TYR A 281 -3.61 28.06 -17.38
CA TYR A 281 -4.72 27.74 -16.50
C TYR A 281 -5.08 26.26 -16.66
N SER A 282 -5.17 25.54 -15.56
CA SER A 282 -5.56 24.12 -15.53
C SER A 282 -6.13 23.82 -14.14
N ASP A 283 -7.41 23.46 -14.09
CA ASP A 283 -8.11 23.13 -12.83
C ASP A 283 -9.15 22.03 -13.03
N ASP A 284 -9.36 21.24 -11.97
CA ASP A 284 -10.30 20.13 -11.94
C ASP A 284 -11.44 20.45 -10.97
N PHE A 285 -12.69 20.30 -11.42
CA PHE A 285 -13.90 20.49 -10.61
C PHE A 285 -14.65 19.17 -10.49
N GLU A 286 -14.94 18.75 -9.26
CA GLU A 286 -15.68 17.53 -8.98
C GLU A 286 -17.20 17.80 -8.92
N LEU A 287 -17.97 17.01 -9.67
CA LEU A 287 -19.38 17.27 -9.93
C LEU A 287 -20.29 16.30 -9.13
N PRO A 288 -21.39 16.79 -8.52
CA PRO A 288 -22.37 15.97 -7.83
C PRO A 288 -23.40 15.40 -8.82
N VAL A 289 -23.07 14.26 -9.44
CA VAL A 289 -23.98 13.55 -10.35
C VAL A 289 -24.77 12.50 -9.56
N PHE A 290 -26.06 12.74 -9.33
CA PHE A 290 -26.94 11.85 -8.55
C PHE A 290 -28.31 11.71 -9.20
N ARG A 291 -28.96 10.56 -9.01
CA ARG A 291 -30.35 10.34 -9.45
C ARG A 291 -31.31 10.88 -8.41
N THR A 292 -32.35 11.56 -8.87
CA THR A 292 -33.47 12.09 -8.07
C THR A 292 -34.80 11.63 -8.67
N ALA A 293 -35.92 11.86 -7.97
CA ALA A 293 -37.27 11.47 -8.44
C ALA A 293 -37.66 12.09 -9.81
N ASP A 294 -36.98 13.16 -10.23
CA ASP A 294 -37.18 13.83 -11.52
C ASP A 294 -36.25 13.32 -12.65
N SER A 295 -35.45 12.29 -12.37
CA SER A 295 -34.58 11.63 -13.36
C SER A 295 -35.39 10.60 -14.16
N PRO A 296 -35.36 10.62 -15.50
CA PRO A 296 -36.04 9.60 -16.29
C PRO A 296 -35.45 8.21 -15.97
N GLU A 297 -36.32 7.23 -15.71
CA GLU A 297 -35.88 5.84 -15.49
C GLU A 297 -35.21 5.28 -16.77
N PRO A 298 -34.14 4.46 -16.63
CA PRO A 298 -33.65 3.70 -17.76
C PRO A 298 -34.79 2.80 -18.25
N ALA A 299 -35.11 2.90 -19.54
CA ALA A 299 -36.18 2.13 -20.15
C ALA A 299 -36.01 0.64 -19.81
N SER A 300 -36.91 0.13 -18.97
CA SER A 300 -37.08 -1.31 -18.82
C SER A 300 -37.62 -1.80 -20.16
N ASP A 301 -36.90 -2.73 -20.79
CA ASP A 301 -37.29 -3.39 -22.04
C ASP A 301 -38.60 -4.17 -21.84
N SER A 302 -39.76 -3.49 -21.87
CA SER A 302 -41.09 -4.07 -22.04
C SER A 302 -42.13 -2.95 -22.22
N ALA A 303 -42.85 -3.00 -23.34
CA ALA A 303 -44.02 -2.21 -23.73
C ALA A 303 -43.76 -0.84 -24.38
N SER A 304 -43.88 -0.81 -25.72
CA SER A 304 -44.97 -0.10 -26.45
C SER A 304 -44.49 0.43 -27.81
N GLN A 305 -44.65 -0.40 -28.84
CA GLN A 305 -45.01 0.09 -30.17
C GLN A 305 -46.43 0.65 -30.08
N ALA A 306 -46.61 1.97 -30.07
CA ALA A 306 -47.80 2.63 -30.63
C ALA A 306 -47.64 4.15 -30.64
N ASN A 307 -47.87 4.70 -31.84
CA ASN A 307 -48.22 6.07 -32.19
C ASN A 307 -47.11 7.12 -32.33
N ALA A 308 -47.11 7.65 -33.55
CA ALA A 308 -46.19 8.60 -34.12
C ALA A 308 -46.64 10.06 -33.92
N SER A 309 -45.64 10.94 -34.11
CA SER A 309 -45.71 12.24 -34.80
C SER A 309 -46.38 13.45 -34.14
N SER A 310 -45.51 14.36 -33.68
CA SER A 310 -45.46 15.84 -33.87
C SER A 310 -44.76 16.42 -32.63
N LEU A 311 -43.72 17.26 -32.66
CA LEU A 311 -43.35 18.41 -33.49
C LEU A 311 -41.81 18.61 -33.33
N GLY A 312 -41.12 19.12 -34.36
CA GLY A 312 -39.66 19.02 -34.50
C GLY A 312 -38.79 19.80 -33.52
N SER A 313 -37.65 19.21 -33.15
CA SER A 313 -36.35 19.85 -32.89
C SER A 313 -35.30 18.75 -32.66
N PHE A 314 -34.14 18.87 -33.32
CA PHE A 314 -32.89 18.11 -33.18
C PHE A 314 -32.89 16.96 -32.13
N GLY A 315 -33.32 15.78 -32.56
CA GLY A 315 -33.24 14.55 -31.78
C GLY A 315 -32.07 13.68 -32.24
N PHE A 316 -31.12 13.40 -31.35
CA PHE A 316 -30.28 12.22 -31.48
C PHE A 316 -31.19 10.99 -31.37
N ALA A 317 -31.38 10.31 -32.49
CA ALA A 317 -32.12 9.06 -32.55
C ALA A 317 -31.25 7.91 -32.01
N ALA A 318 -31.77 7.26 -30.98
CA ALA A 318 -31.77 5.83 -30.65
C ALA A 318 -30.47 4.98 -30.70
N GLU A 319 -30.15 4.49 -29.50
CA GLU A 319 -29.84 3.10 -29.12
C GLU A 319 -28.39 2.55 -29.01
N LYS A 320 -27.97 2.45 -27.74
CA LYS A 320 -27.62 1.22 -26.96
C LYS A 320 -26.23 0.57 -27.11
N SER A 321 -25.64 0.34 -25.93
CA SER A 321 -24.65 -0.68 -25.55
C SER A 321 -23.16 -0.41 -25.82
N THR A 322 -22.33 -1.04 -24.99
CA THR A 322 -20.86 -1.04 -24.86
C THR A 322 -20.07 -1.35 -26.15
N ASP A 323 -20.73 -1.43 -27.30
CA ASP A 323 -20.16 -1.65 -28.65
C ASP A 323 -19.92 -0.33 -29.43
N ALA A 324 -20.29 0.84 -28.89
CA ALA A 324 -20.30 2.12 -29.61
C ALA A 324 -18.94 2.83 -29.80
N ASP A 325 -17.81 2.26 -29.37
CA ASP A 325 -16.46 2.78 -29.71
C ASP A 325 -15.90 2.21 -31.04
N SER A 326 -16.73 1.49 -31.80
CA SER A 326 -16.41 0.81 -33.06
C SER A 326 -16.69 1.70 -34.29
N GLY A 327 -15.86 2.71 -34.54
CA GLY A 327 -16.06 3.64 -35.67
C GLY A 327 -14.77 4.24 -36.21
N ALA A 328 -14.79 4.66 -37.48
CA ALA A 328 -13.64 5.32 -38.13
C ALA A 328 -13.36 6.67 -37.43
N VAL A 329 -12.15 6.84 -36.92
CA VAL A 329 -11.72 8.05 -36.20
C VAL A 329 -11.10 9.04 -37.19
N ALA A 330 -11.46 10.31 -37.13
CA ALA A 330 -10.86 11.35 -37.97
C ALA A 330 -9.40 11.63 -37.57
N GLN A 331 -8.55 11.98 -38.54
CA GLN A 331 -7.12 12.24 -38.30
C GLN A 331 -6.92 13.45 -37.36
N PRO A 332 -6.12 13.32 -36.27
CA PRO A 332 -5.83 14.44 -35.38
C PRO A 332 -5.05 15.58 -36.07
N ALA A 333 -5.32 16.83 -35.70
CA ALA A 333 -4.67 18.02 -36.26
C ALA A 333 -3.14 18.10 -35.99
N ARG A 334 -2.64 17.35 -35.00
CA ARG A 334 -1.20 17.21 -34.71
C ARG A 334 -0.88 15.73 -34.49
N THR A 335 -0.27 15.09 -35.49
CA THR A 335 0.20 13.71 -35.42
C THR A 335 1.72 13.69 -35.30
N LYS A 336 2.24 12.87 -34.38
CA LYS A 336 3.69 12.66 -34.20
C LYS A 336 4.17 11.43 -34.98
N VAL A 337 3.24 10.65 -35.52
CA VAL A 337 3.49 9.49 -36.37
C VAL A 337 3.57 9.93 -37.83
N VAL A 338 4.60 9.45 -38.54
CA VAL A 338 4.74 9.66 -39.98
C VAL A 338 4.03 8.50 -40.68
N VAL A 339 3.02 8.83 -41.50
CA VAL A 339 2.28 7.84 -42.29
C VAL A 339 2.68 7.96 -43.75
N SER A 340 3.21 6.89 -44.32
CA SER A 340 3.57 6.78 -45.74
C SER A 340 2.74 5.69 -46.41
N MET A 341 1.99 6.07 -47.44
CA MET A 341 1.25 5.12 -48.29
C MET A 341 2.16 4.66 -49.43
N HIS A 342 2.30 3.35 -49.60
CA HIS A 342 3.02 2.72 -50.71
C HIS A 342 2.06 1.84 -51.53
N ASP A 343 2.41 1.50 -52.79
CA ASP A 343 1.56 0.75 -53.75
C ASP A 343 1.12 -0.67 -53.33
N GLY A 344 1.35 -1.06 -52.07
CA GLY A 344 0.91 -2.34 -51.48
C GLY A 344 0.54 -2.29 -49.99
N GLY A 345 0.44 -1.11 -49.36
CA GLY A 345 0.08 -0.98 -47.94
C GLY A 345 0.37 0.37 -47.28
N THR A 346 0.02 0.50 -46.01
CA THR A 346 0.23 1.70 -45.18
C THR A 346 1.34 1.46 -44.16
N GLU A 347 2.33 2.35 -44.13
CA GLU A 347 3.44 2.32 -43.15
C GLU A 347 3.24 3.41 -42.09
N PHE A 348 3.30 3.02 -40.81
CA PHE A 348 3.33 3.89 -39.66
C PHE A 348 4.73 3.89 -39.05
N TYR A 349 5.42 5.02 -39.14
CA TYR A 349 6.75 5.21 -38.57
C TYR A 349 6.69 6.10 -37.32
N PHE A 350 7.18 5.56 -36.21
CA PHE A 350 7.30 6.23 -34.93
C PHE A 350 8.76 6.66 -34.72
N PRO A 351 9.08 7.96 -34.84
CA PRO A 351 10.45 8.45 -34.74
C PRO A 351 11.00 8.35 -33.30
N PRO A 352 12.33 8.31 -33.12
CA PRO A 352 12.95 8.47 -31.81
C PRO A 352 12.63 9.86 -31.23
N LEU A 353 12.75 10.01 -29.90
CA LEU A 353 12.55 11.27 -29.17
C LEU A 353 11.14 11.90 -29.28
N ARG A 354 10.11 11.07 -29.43
CA ARG A 354 8.67 11.46 -29.53
C ARG A 354 8.09 12.11 -28.26
N THR A 355 8.75 11.93 -27.12
CA THR A 355 8.42 12.57 -25.83
C THR A 355 9.66 13.26 -25.22
N PRO A 356 10.13 14.39 -25.80
CA PRO A 356 11.42 14.99 -25.45
C PRO A 356 11.49 15.45 -23.98
N ALA A 357 10.38 15.89 -23.40
CA ALA A 357 10.31 16.28 -21.99
C ALA A 357 10.54 15.09 -21.04
N ARG A 358 10.01 13.91 -21.37
CA ARG A 358 10.18 12.69 -20.58
C ARG A 358 11.58 12.11 -20.75
N ALA A 359 12.12 12.15 -21.98
CA ALA A 359 13.50 11.78 -22.26
C ALA A 359 14.49 12.67 -21.49
N LEU A 360 14.29 14.00 -21.48
CA LEU A 360 15.10 14.94 -20.73
C LEU A 360 15.04 14.67 -19.22
N LEU A 361 13.86 14.38 -18.68
CA LEU A 361 13.70 14.02 -17.27
C LEU A 361 14.50 12.76 -16.91
N LEU A 362 14.33 11.68 -17.69
CA LEU A 362 15.05 10.42 -17.47
C LEU A 362 16.56 10.59 -17.64
N PHE A 363 17.00 11.43 -18.57
CA PHE A 363 18.41 11.78 -18.74
C PHE A 363 18.99 12.46 -17.50
N VAL A 364 18.31 13.47 -16.96
CA VAL A 364 18.76 14.19 -15.75
C VAL A 364 18.82 13.26 -14.55
N VAL A 365 17.82 12.39 -14.38
CA VAL A 365 17.80 11.40 -13.29
C VAL A 365 18.93 10.37 -13.46
N SER A 366 19.14 9.84 -14.67
CA SER A 366 20.24 8.92 -14.96
C SER A 366 21.59 9.58 -14.69
N ALA A 367 21.82 10.81 -15.16
CA ALA A 367 23.07 11.53 -14.90
C ALA A 367 23.35 11.71 -13.39
N ALA A 368 22.30 11.97 -12.59
CA ALA A 368 22.42 12.06 -11.14
C ALA A 368 22.75 10.70 -10.49
N PHE A 369 22.10 9.61 -10.94
CA PHE A 369 22.35 8.26 -10.43
C PHE A 369 23.73 7.74 -10.81
N THR A 370 24.15 7.91 -12.07
CA THR A 370 25.49 7.59 -12.54
C THR A 370 26.56 8.37 -11.76
N GLY A 371 26.34 9.67 -11.51
CA GLY A 371 27.21 10.48 -10.67
C GLY A 371 27.32 9.95 -9.22
N ALA A 372 26.21 9.50 -8.65
CA ALA A 372 26.19 8.86 -7.33
C ALA A 372 26.94 7.52 -7.33
N VAL A 373 26.73 6.66 -8.32
CA VAL A 373 27.44 5.37 -8.45
C VAL A 373 28.94 5.58 -8.60
N TYR A 374 29.37 6.53 -9.43
CA TYR A 374 30.78 6.91 -9.58
C TYR A 374 31.38 7.38 -8.24
N ALA A 375 30.68 8.26 -7.51
CA ALA A 375 31.12 8.72 -6.20
C ALA A 375 31.19 7.60 -5.16
N LEU A 376 30.27 6.63 -5.18
CA LEU A 376 30.27 5.48 -4.28
C LEU A 376 31.44 4.53 -4.57
N LEU A 377 31.74 4.28 -5.85
CA LEU A 377 32.90 3.49 -6.29
C LEU A 377 34.23 4.16 -5.91
N HIS A 378 34.35 5.48 -6.09
CA HIS A 378 35.57 6.23 -5.77
C HIS A 378 35.84 6.34 -4.26
N ASN A 379 34.79 6.42 -3.44
CA ASN A 379 34.89 6.57 -1.98
C ASN A 379 34.97 5.23 -1.21
N ARG A 380 35.13 4.09 -1.91
CA ARG A 380 35.24 2.73 -1.32
C ARG A 380 34.10 2.36 -0.36
N VAL A 381 32.87 2.74 -0.71
CA VAL A 381 31.65 2.34 0.03
C VAL A 381 31.39 0.84 -0.17
N PRO A 382 30.82 0.11 0.82
CA PRO A 382 30.63 -1.34 0.72
C PRO A 382 29.96 -1.80 -0.59
N LEU A 383 30.55 -2.81 -1.22
CA LEU A 383 30.22 -3.31 -2.57
C LEU A 383 28.73 -3.63 -2.76
N LEU A 384 28.07 -4.23 -1.77
CA LEU A 384 26.64 -4.56 -1.84
C LEU A 384 25.75 -3.33 -2.02
N PHE A 385 26.06 -2.24 -1.31
CA PHE A 385 25.29 -1.00 -1.39
C PHE A 385 25.51 -0.30 -2.73
N THR A 386 26.76 -0.24 -3.19
CA THR A 386 27.14 0.30 -4.49
C THR A 386 26.53 -0.51 -5.64
N ALA A 387 26.50 -1.84 -5.53
CA ALA A 387 25.89 -2.73 -6.52
C ALA A 387 24.38 -2.52 -6.66
N MET A 388 23.67 -2.30 -5.54
CA MET A 388 22.23 -2.00 -5.57
C MET A 388 21.94 -0.65 -6.24
N PHE A 389 22.75 0.37 -5.96
CA PHE A 389 22.64 1.68 -6.62
C PHE A 389 23.00 1.61 -8.11
N ALA A 390 24.02 0.84 -8.48
CA ALA A 390 24.41 0.62 -9.87
C ALA A 390 23.32 -0.12 -10.65
N LEU A 391 22.65 -1.11 -10.04
CA LEU A 391 21.52 -1.80 -10.65
C LEU A 391 20.33 -0.85 -10.88
N GLY A 392 20.05 0.03 -9.91
CA GLY A 392 19.03 1.07 -10.05
C GLY A 392 19.34 2.06 -11.18
N ASP A 393 20.60 2.51 -11.28
CA ASP A 393 21.06 3.38 -12.36
C ASP A 393 20.89 2.71 -13.73
N LEU A 394 21.25 1.43 -13.85
CA LEU A 394 21.11 0.65 -15.09
C LEU A 394 19.64 0.56 -15.56
N LEU A 395 18.68 0.44 -14.64
CA LEU A 395 17.26 0.45 -14.97
C LEU A 395 16.77 1.81 -15.48
N VAL A 396 17.20 2.90 -14.83
CA VAL A 396 16.84 4.27 -15.25
C VAL A 396 17.49 4.61 -16.60
N LEU A 397 18.75 4.26 -16.77
CA LEU A 397 19.49 4.44 -18.03
C LEU A 397 18.85 3.64 -19.17
N PHE A 398 18.44 2.39 -18.92
CA PHE A 398 17.69 1.59 -19.89
C PHE A 398 16.37 2.27 -20.26
N GLY A 399 15.62 2.79 -19.27
CA GLY A 399 14.41 3.56 -19.51
C GLY A 399 14.65 4.82 -20.36
N PHE A 400 15.72 5.56 -20.08
CA PHE A 400 16.15 6.70 -20.91
C PHE A 400 16.43 6.28 -22.35
N LEU A 401 17.25 5.24 -22.55
CA LEU A 401 17.61 4.75 -23.88
C LEU A 401 16.38 4.29 -24.67
N HIS A 402 15.44 3.62 -23.99
CA HIS A 402 14.17 3.19 -24.58
C HIS A 402 13.32 4.37 -25.05
N VAL A 403 13.17 5.41 -24.22
CA VAL A 403 12.33 6.58 -24.56
C VAL A 403 13.02 7.51 -25.57
N ALA A 404 14.32 7.72 -25.44
CA ALA A 404 15.08 8.64 -26.28
C ALA A 404 15.33 8.08 -27.69
N PHE A 405 15.69 6.80 -27.79
CA PHE A 405 16.11 6.17 -29.04
C PHE A 405 15.17 5.05 -29.53
N GLY A 406 14.07 4.78 -28.81
CA GLY A 406 13.09 3.79 -29.22
C GLY A 406 12.34 4.23 -30.47
N SER A 407 12.51 3.46 -31.54
CA SER A 407 11.77 3.63 -32.80
C SER A 407 10.89 2.41 -33.05
N ALA A 408 9.72 2.64 -33.62
CA ALA A 408 8.83 1.57 -34.06
C ALA A 408 8.39 1.82 -35.51
N ARG A 409 8.28 0.76 -36.29
CA ARG A 409 7.78 0.79 -37.66
C ARG A 409 6.77 -0.32 -37.83
N ILE A 410 5.56 0.03 -38.25
CA ILE A 410 4.46 -0.89 -38.52
C ILE A 410 4.12 -0.76 -40.00
N PHE A 411 4.24 -1.83 -40.75
CA PHE A 411 3.78 -1.91 -42.13
C PHE A 411 2.58 -2.85 -42.19
N ALA A 412 1.44 -2.37 -42.69
CA ALA A 412 0.24 -3.16 -42.91
C ALA A 412 -0.03 -3.23 -44.42
N GLY A 413 0.13 -4.41 -45.00
CA GLY A 413 0.03 -4.61 -46.45
C GLY A 413 0.30 -6.06 -46.85
N ASN A 414 -0.02 -6.45 -48.08
CA ASN A 414 0.26 -7.79 -48.63
C ASN A 414 -0.24 -8.98 -47.77
N GLY A 415 -1.35 -8.81 -47.03
CA GLY A 415 -1.93 -9.89 -46.21
C GLY A 415 -1.27 -10.11 -44.83
N GLU A 416 -0.31 -9.27 -44.44
CA GLU A 416 0.43 -9.38 -43.17
C GLU A 416 0.65 -8.02 -42.49
N ILE A 417 0.81 -8.03 -41.16
CA ILE A 417 1.37 -6.91 -40.39
C ILE A 417 2.83 -7.22 -40.11
N GLN A 418 3.72 -6.37 -40.61
CA GLN A 418 5.13 -6.38 -40.26
C GLN A 418 5.39 -5.31 -39.19
N SER A 419 5.95 -5.71 -38.05
CA SER A 419 6.32 -4.79 -36.98
C SER A 419 7.81 -4.91 -36.67
N ARG A 420 8.47 -3.76 -36.54
CA ARG A 420 9.87 -3.65 -36.12
C ARG A 420 9.97 -2.59 -35.05
N GLY A 421 10.22 -3.01 -33.80
CA GLY A 421 10.36 -2.11 -32.65
C GLY A 421 11.66 -2.35 -31.92
N GLY A 422 12.40 -1.29 -31.62
CA GLY A 422 13.65 -1.37 -30.86
C GLY A 422 14.41 -0.05 -30.76
N VAL A 423 15.41 -0.03 -29.87
CA VAL A 423 16.35 1.08 -29.70
C VAL A 423 17.18 1.21 -30.99
N LEU A 424 17.19 2.40 -31.61
CA LEU A 424 17.89 2.70 -32.87
C LEU A 424 17.49 1.79 -34.05
N GLY A 425 16.30 1.18 -34.01
CA GLY A 425 15.80 0.35 -35.11
C GLY A 425 16.40 -1.05 -35.20
N PHE A 426 17.20 -1.51 -34.23
CA PHE A 426 17.75 -2.87 -34.17
C PHE A 426 16.74 -3.94 -33.70
N GLY A 427 15.44 -3.64 -33.71
CA GLY A 427 14.38 -4.59 -33.40
C GLY A 427 14.30 -5.74 -34.40
N ALA A 428 13.98 -6.94 -33.92
CA ALA A 428 13.65 -8.08 -34.77
C ALA A 428 12.39 -7.79 -35.58
N LEU A 429 12.43 -8.05 -36.89
CA LEU A 429 11.25 -7.95 -37.76
C LEU A 429 10.28 -9.09 -37.43
N ARG A 430 9.08 -8.75 -36.98
CA ARG A 430 8.01 -9.72 -36.71
C ARG A 430 6.94 -9.59 -37.77
N ARG A 431 6.59 -10.72 -38.40
CA ARG A 431 5.53 -10.81 -39.40
C ARG A 431 4.38 -11.60 -38.82
N THR A 432 3.18 -11.04 -38.88
CA THR A 432 1.96 -11.68 -38.41
C THR A 432 0.92 -11.68 -39.54
N PRO A 433 0.53 -12.85 -40.07
CA PRO A 433 -0.52 -12.92 -41.10
C PRO A 433 -1.86 -12.40 -40.58
N PHE A 434 -2.65 -11.71 -41.41
CA PHE A 434 -3.96 -11.20 -41.00
C PHE A 434 -4.90 -12.31 -40.48
N ALA A 435 -4.78 -13.52 -41.02
CA ALA A 435 -5.59 -14.67 -40.62
C ALA A 435 -5.42 -15.07 -39.14
N GLU A 436 -4.29 -14.75 -38.52
CA GLU A 436 -3.96 -15.10 -37.13
C GLU A 436 -4.33 -13.99 -36.12
N ILE A 437 -4.72 -12.81 -36.61
CA ILE A 437 -5.03 -11.65 -35.76
C ILE A 437 -6.46 -11.81 -35.23
N ALA A 438 -6.63 -11.63 -33.92
CA ALA A 438 -7.91 -11.62 -33.24
C ALA A 438 -8.43 -10.19 -33.02
N SER A 439 -7.57 -9.27 -32.54
CA SER A 439 -7.88 -7.85 -32.40
C SER A 439 -6.62 -6.99 -32.26
N ILE A 440 -6.73 -5.71 -32.57
CA ILE A 440 -5.68 -4.71 -32.36
C ILE A 440 -6.28 -3.62 -31.47
N LEU A 441 -5.76 -3.43 -30.26
CA LEU A 441 -6.39 -2.55 -29.29
C LEU A 441 -5.41 -1.50 -28.75
N PRO A 442 -5.86 -0.24 -28.59
CA PRO A 442 -5.13 0.76 -27.82
C PRO A 442 -5.23 0.43 -26.33
N VAL A 443 -4.10 0.43 -25.63
CA VAL A 443 -3.99 0.09 -24.22
C VAL A 443 -3.35 1.23 -23.43
N ALA A 444 -4.06 1.73 -22.43
CA ALA A 444 -3.55 2.77 -21.51
C ALA A 444 -2.58 2.16 -20.49
N GLY A 445 -1.41 2.77 -20.33
CA GLY A 445 -0.45 2.43 -19.29
C GLY A 445 -0.83 2.98 -17.91
N PRO A 446 -0.25 2.45 -16.82
CA PRO A 446 -0.52 2.94 -15.46
C PRO A 446 -0.14 4.41 -15.31
N SER A 447 -1.12 5.24 -14.95
CA SER A 447 -0.96 6.69 -14.79
C SER A 447 -0.12 7.03 -13.55
N GLN A 448 1.07 7.60 -13.73
CA GLN A 448 1.87 8.15 -12.63
C GLN A 448 1.42 9.58 -12.31
N GLY A 449 0.27 9.75 -11.65
CA GLY A 449 -0.16 11.06 -11.13
C GLY A 449 -1.68 11.26 -11.03
N SER A 450 -2.06 12.28 -10.26
CA SER A 450 -3.47 12.68 -10.03
C SER A 450 -4.12 13.43 -11.21
N GLY A 451 -3.36 13.80 -12.24
CA GLY A 451 -3.87 14.55 -13.40
C GLY A 451 -4.28 13.60 -14.53
N SER A 452 -5.45 13.85 -15.13
CA SER A 452 -6.06 13.03 -16.20
C SER A 452 -5.28 13.07 -17.53
N ASP A 453 -4.33 13.99 -17.70
CA ASP A 453 -3.76 14.35 -19.01
C ASP A 453 -2.39 13.73 -19.33
N ASN A 454 -1.82 12.90 -18.45
CA ASN A 454 -0.44 12.39 -18.61
C ASN A 454 -0.35 10.87 -18.85
N SER A 455 -1.43 10.25 -19.32
CA SER A 455 -1.49 8.81 -19.60
C SER A 455 -0.80 8.48 -20.92
N VAL A 456 0.08 7.50 -20.90
CA VAL A 456 0.81 7.02 -22.09
C VAL A 456 0.10 5.79 -22.63
N TYR A 457 -0.16 5.79 -23.95
CA TYR A 457 -0.86 4.72 -24.65
C TYR A 457 0.12 3.83 -25.43
N SER A 458 -0.24 2.56 -25.55
CA SER A 458 0.45 1.55 -26.36
C SER A 458 -0.55 0.85 -27.27
N ILE A 459 -0.12 0.38 -28.45
CA ILE A 459 -0.95 -0.40 -29.37
C ILE A 459 -0.55 -1.86 -29.22
N GLN A 460 -1.51 -2.71 -28.86
CA GLN A 460 -1.29 -4.14 -28.66
C GLN A 460 -2.06 -4.96 -29.69
N LEU A 461 -1.38 -5.92 -30.31
CA LEU A 461 -1.96 -6.94 -31.18
C LEU A 461 -2.20 -8.22 -30.39
N ARG A 462 -3.40 -8.79 -30.52
CA ARG A 462 -3.77 -10.09 -29.99
C ARG A 462 -3.92 -11.09 -31.12
N THR A 463 -3.30 -12.24 -30.97
CA THR A 463 -3.45 -13.37 -31.90
C THR A 463 -4.59 -14.29 -31.46
N LYS A 464 -5.16 -15.06 -32.40
CA LYS A 464 -6.16 -16.10 -32.13
C LYS A 464 -5.66 -17.18 -31.18
N SER A 465 -4.34 -17.38 -31.09
CA SER A 465 -3.69 -18.29 -30.12
C SER A 465 -3.56 -17.69 -28.72
N GLY A 466 -4.08 -16.48 -28.46
CA GLY A 466 -4.02 -15.81 -27.16
C GLY A 466 -2.70 -15.08 -26.85
N LYS A 467 -1.71 -15.05 -27.76
CA LYS A 467 -0.46 -14.30 -27.55
C LYS A 467 -0.69 -12.80 -27.77
N LYS A 468 -0.11 -11.97 -26.90
CA LYS A 468 -0.16 -10.50 -26.93
C LYS A 468 1.18 -9.93 -27.36
N PHE A 469 1.18 -8.96 -28.27
CA PHE A 469 2.38 -8.29 -28.76
C PHE A 469 2.18 -6.78 -28.78
N THR A 470 3.14 -6.01 -28.28
CA THR A 470 3.13 -4.55 -28.40
C THR A 470 3.69 -4.15 -29.77
N LEU A 471 2.88 -3.47 -30.58
CA LEU A 471 3.26 -2.98 -31.91
C LEU A 471 3.97 -1.62 -31.82
N ALA A 472 3.46 -0.73 -30.96
CA ALA A 472 4.06 0.57 -30.66
C ALA A 472 3.69 1.00 -29.24
N ASP A 473 4.58 1.74 -28.59
CA ASP A 473 4.41 2.32 -27.26
C ASP A 473 4.70 3.84 -27.29
N GLU A 474 4.61 4.51 -26.14
CA GLU A 474 4.92 5.95 -26.01
C GLU A 474 4.03 6.89 -26.85
N ILE A 475 2.73 6.58 -26.98
CA ILE A 475 1.76 7.46 -27.64
C ILE A 475 1.14 8.40 -26.60
N SER A 476 1.30 9.70 -26.77
CA SER A 476 0.86 10.71 -25.79
C SER A 476 -0.63 11.07 -25.87
N SER A 477 -1.34 10.66 -26.93
CA SER A 477 -2.74 11.04 -27.16
C SER A 477 -3.64 9.82 -27.36
N ARG A 478 -4.78 9.82 -26.65
CA ARG A 478 -5.83 8.79 -26.80
C ARG A 478 -6.39 8.78 -28.22
N LEU A 479 -6.63 9.96 -28.78
CA LEU A 479 -7.18 10.12 -30.13
C LEU A 479 -6.21 9.61 -31.19
N GLU A 480 -4.91 9.87 -31.03
CA GLU A 480 -3.87 9.37 -31.94
C GLU A 480 -3.78 7.84 -31.89
N ALA A 481 -3.83 7.24 -30.70
CA ALA A 481 -3.82 5.78 -30.54
C ALA A 481 -5.05 5.11 -31.19
N ARG A 482 -6.26 5.66 -30.97
CA ARG A 482 -7.50 5.16 -31.59
C ARG A 482 -7.50 5.31 -33.11
N TRP A 483 -7.00 6.43 -33.62
CA TRP A 483 -6.89 6.69 -35.05
C TRP A 483 -5.96 5.67 -35.74
N ILE A 484 -4.78 5.40 -35.18
CA ILE A 484 -3.86 4.41 -35.74
C ILE A 484 -4.50 3.01 -35.77
N VAL A 485 -5.20 2.61 -34.70
CA VAL A 485 -5.90 1.32 -34.65
C VAL A 485 -6.99 1.25 -35.71
N SER A 486 -7.78 2.30 -35.89
CA SER A 486 -8.84 2.34 -36.91
C SER A 486 -8.29 2.14 -38.33
N GLN A 487 -7.10 2.68 -38.62
CA GLN A 487 -6.45 2.52 -39.92
C GLN A 487 -5.88 1.11 -40.10
N LEU A 488 -5.24 0.56 -39.05
CA LEU A 488 -4.70 -0.81 -39.08
C LEU A 488 -5.81 -1.85 -39.26
N GLU A 489 -6.94 -1.70 -38.58
CA GLU A 489 -8.08 -2.62 -38.70
C GLU A 489 -8.77 -2.50 -40.06
N THR A 490 -8.88 -1.28 -40.61
CA THR A 490 -9.43 -1.05 -41.95
C THR A 490 -8.57 -1.72 -43.03
N VAL A 491 -7.24 -1.59 -42.96
CA VAL A 491 -6.30 -2.23 -43.90
C VAL A 491 -6.29 -3.76 -43.75
N ALA A 492 -6.41 -4.27 -42.52
CA ALA A 492 -6.45 -5.71 -42.23
C ALA A 492 -7.83 -6.36 -42.46
N ARG A 493 -8.87 -5.59 -42.82
CA ARG A 493 -10.28 -6.03 -42.91
C ARG A 493 -10.80 -6.69 -41.63
N LEU A 494 -10.34 -6.21 -40.48
CA LEU A 494 -10.81 -6.67 -39.17
C LEU A 494 -12.07 -5.88 -38.75
N LYS A 495 -12.86 -6.42 -37.81
CA LYS A 495 -13.96 -5.66 -37.20
C LYS A 495 -13.37 -4.42 -36.54
N LEU A 496 -13.84 -3.22 -36.89
CA LEU A 496 -13.38 -1.99 -36.23
C LEU A 496 -13.70 -2.07 -34.74
N ASP A 497 -12.67 -2.04 -33.91
CA ASP A 497 -12.78 -2.09 -32.47
C ASP A 497 -11.74 -1.13 -31.84
N THR A 498 -12.13 0.15 -31.69
CA THR A 498 -11.20 1.20 -31.22
C THR A 498 -11.29 1.47 -29.72
N HIS A 499 -11.92 0.58 -28.94
CA HIS A 499 -12.04 0.78 -27.49
C HIS A 499 -10.66 0.74 -26.81
N VAL A 500 -10.44 1.63 -25.85
CA VAL A 500 -9.17 1.70 -25.13
C VAL A 500 -9.24 0.80 -23.90
N GLU A 501 -8.50 -0.30 -23.89
CA GLU A 501 -8.40 -1.16 -22.72
C GLU A 501 -7.45 -0.56 -21.67
N VAL A 502 -7.77 -0.72 -20.39
CA VAL A 502 -6.88 -0.36 -19.28
C VAL A 502 -6.17 -1.63 -18.81
N ASN A 503 -4.84 -1.68 -18.92
CA ASN A 503 -4.07 -2.81 -18.41
C ASN A 503 -3.91 -2.69 -16.89
N LEU A 504 -4.79 -3.35 -16.14
CA LEU A 504 -4.64 -3.48 -14.69
C LEU A 504 -3.44 -4.42 -14.40
N PRO A 505 -2.49 -4.04 -13.52
CA PRO A 505 -1.43 -4.96 -13.13
C PRO A 505 -2.09 -6.13 -12.39
N LEU A 506 -1.85 -7.36 -12.87
CA LEU A 506 -2.52 -8.63 -12.50
C LEU A 506 -3.92 -8.84 -13.09
N GLY A 507 -4.03 -9.15 -14.38
CA GLY A 507 -4.96 -10.17 -14.93
C GLY A 507 -6.47 -10.15 -14.62
N VAL A 508 -7.01 -9.14 -13.94
CA VAL A 508 -8.44 -9.06 -13.59
C VAL A 508 -9.19 -8.43 -14.76
N ARG A 509 -10.12 -9.20 -15.35
CA ARG A 509 -11.05 -8.73 -16.38
C ARG A 509 -12.01 -7.72 -15.75
N ALA A 510 -12.26 -6.58 -16.41
CA ALA A 510 -13.35 -5.70 -16.02
C ALA A 510 -14.68 -6.45 -16.24
N GLN A 511 -15.30 -6.88 -15.14
CA GLN A 511 -16.63 -7.48 -15.19
C GLN A 511 -17.65 -6.33 -15.39
N PRO A 512 -18.60 -6.44 -16.32
CA PRO A 512 -19.65 -5.43 -16.46
C PRO A 512 -20.42 -5.34 -15.14
N ALA A 513 -20.64 -4.11 -14.67
CA ALA A 513 -21.28 -3.83 -13.40
C ALA A 513 -22.71 -4.41 -13.39
N GLN A 514 -22.93 -5.50 -12.67
CA GLN A 514 -24.28 -5.85 -12.23
C GLN A 514 -24.65 -4.91 -11.08
N LEU A 515 -25.78 -4.20 -11.21
CA LEU A 515 -26.39 -3.44 -10.13
C LEU A 515 -26.55 -4.34 -8.90
N ARG A 516 -25.78 -4.07 -7.83
CA ARG A 516 -26.07 -4.64 -6.51
C ARG A 516 -27.01 -3.70 -5.77
N THR A 517 -28.12 -4.26 -5.30
CA THR A 517 -29.03 -3.64 -4.33
C THR A 517 -28.29 -3.31 -3.02
N PRO A 518 -28.75 -2.29 -2.27
CA PRO A 518 -28.01 -1.72 -1.16
C PRO A 518 -27.99 -2.69 0.02
N GLN A 519 -26.83 -3.30 0.31
CA GLN A 519 -26.59 -3.98 1.57
C GLN A 519 -26.09 -2.96 2.61
N THR A 520 -26.93 -2.74 3.62
CA THR A 520 -26.63 -1.98 4.83
C THR A 520 -25.52 -2.68 5.62
N GLY A 521 -24.31 -2.14 5.54
CA GLY A 521 -23.18 -2.58 6.34
C GLY A 521 -22.04 -1.55 6.28
N ILE A 522 -22.15 -0.49 7.08
CA ILE A 522 -21.10 0.54 7.17
C ILE A 522 -19.88 -0.09 7.87
N ARG A 523 -18.88 -0.51 7.10
CA ARG A 523 -17.54 -0.82 7.59
C ARG A 523 -16.67 0.42 7.44
N VAL A 524 -16.49 1.17 8.52
CA VAL A 524 -15.49 2.25 8.56
C VAL A 524 -14.10 1.61 8.60
N GLN A 525 -13.45 1.49 7.44
CA GLN A 525 -12.02 1.23 7.36
C GLN A 525 -11.28 2.55 7.52
N THR A 526 -10.44 2.63 8.54
CA THR A 526 -9.55 3.77 8.77
C THR A 526 -8.54 3.86 7.63
N SER A 527 -8.56 5.01 6.93
CA SER A 527 -7.60 5.37 5.90
C SER A 527 -6.17 5.34 6.47
N GLY A 528 -5.40 4.33 6.08
CA GLY A 528 -3.96 4.26 6.33
C GLY A 528 -3.27 5.35 5.52
N SER A 529 -2.86 6.41 6.21
CA SER A 529 -2.21 7.58 5.62
C SER A 529 -0.93 7.19 4.85
N SER A 530 -0.68 7.88 3.74
CA SER A 530 0.52 7.79 2.90
C SER A 530 1.75 8.42 3.57
N TRP A 531 2.10 7.98 4.79
CA TRP A 531 3.23 8.52 5.55
C TRP A 531 4.55 7.75 5.35
N VAL A 532 4.53 6.61 4.65
CA VAL A 532 5.71 5.73 4.47
C VAL A 532 6.92 6.41 3.83
N PRO A 533 6.78 7.27 2.78
CA PRO A 533 7.92 8.03 2.26
C PRO A 533 8.49 9.01 3.28
N PHE A 534 7.62 9.61 4.10
CA PHE A 534 8.00 10.55 5.17
C PHE A 534 8.59 9.83 6.39
N ALA A 535 8.18 8.59 6.67
CA ALA A 535 8.70 7.76 7.75
C ALA A 535 10.10 7.22 7.42
N VAL A 536 10.32 6.78 6.17
CA VAL A 536 11.63 6.37 5.66
C VAL A 536 12.58 7.56 5.60
N PHE A 537 12.10 8.72 5.13
CA PHE A 537 12.86 9.98 5.14
C PHE A 537 13.16 10.47 6.57
N GLY A 538 12.20 10.37 7.49
CA GLY A 538 12.38 10.71 8.91
C GLY A 538 13.35 9.77 9.64
N ALA A 539 13.32 8.46 9.34
CA ALA A 539 14.26 7.49 9.88
C ALA A 539 15.68 7.71 9.34
N PHE A 540 15.80 8.06 8.05
CA PHE A 540 17.08 8.42 7.44
C PHE A 540 17.66 9.71 8.05
N LEU A 541 16.81 10.71 8.32
CA LEU A 541 17.20 11.95 9.02
C LEU A 541 17.60 11.69 10.47
N LEU A 542 16.87 10.87 11.21
CA LEU A 542 17.21 10.49 12.58
C LEU A 542 18.50 9.68 12.66
N ALA A 543 18.77 8.82 11.67
CA ALA A 543 20.03 8.07 11.57
C ALA A 543 21.23 9.01 11.29
N LEU A 544 21.06 9.99 10.39
CA LEU A 544 22.07 11.04 10.15
C LEU A 544 22.28 11.93 11.39
N PHE A 545 21.21 12.24 12.13
CA PHE A 545 21.28 13.01 13.38
C PHE A 545 21.98 12.25 14.52
N ALA A 546 21.64 10.97 14.71
CA ALA A 546 22.26 10.09 15.69
C ALA A 546 23.75 9.85 15.39
N TRP A 547 24.13 9.83 14.12
CA TRP A 547 25.53 9.75 13.71
C TRP A 547 26.30 11.04 14.02
N GLN A 548 25.64 12.21 13.98
CA GLN A 548 26.26 13.50 14.25
C GLN A 548 26.45 13.78 15.75
N THR A 549 25.50 13.39 16.61
CA THR A 549 25.62 13.55 18.07
C THR A 549 26.73 12.67 18.65
N ASN A 550 26.94 11.48 18.08
CA ASN A 550 27.92 10.51 18.58
C ASN A 550 29.39 10.89 18.26
N ARG A 551 29.63 11.93 17.45
CA ARG A 551 30.99 12.44 17.14
C ARG A 551 31.37 13.72 17.85
N TRP A 552 30.46 14.37 18.58
CA TRP A 552 30.73 15.63 19.29
C TRP A 552 30.89 15.48 20.81
N SER A 553 30.56 14.32 21.39
CA SER A 553 30.80 14.03 22.81
C SER A 553 32.03 13.15 23.02
N GLY A 554 33.20 13.72 22.76
CA GLY A 554 34.47 13.20 23.28
C GLY A 554 34.58 13.44 24.78
N ARG A 555 33.83 12.68 25.60
CA ARG A 555 34.18 12.38 27.00
C ARG A 555 33.31 11.24 27.51
N SER A 556 33.97 10.14 27.82
CA SER A 556 33.44 8.98 28.55
C SER A 556 32.70 9.38 29.83
N ARG A 557 31.42 8.99 29.95
CA ARG A 557 30.79 8.53 31.19
C ARG A 557 29.49 7.78 30.89
N SER A 558 29.46 6.54 31.34
CA SER A 558 28.37 5.58 31.30
C SER A 558 27.20 6.03 32.18
N VAL A 559 26.03 6.30 31.58
CA VAL A 559 24.72 6.20 32.23
C VAL A 559 23.72 5.71 31.18
N ARG A 560 23.28 4.45 31.29
CA ARG A 560 22.32 3.80 30.40
C ARG A 560 20.91 4.11 30.90
N ALA A 561 20.25 5.08 30.29
CA ALA A 561 18.83 5.36 30.50
C ALA A 561 18.01 4.53 29.50
N ASN A 562 17.43 3.42 29.97
CA ASN A 562 16.45 2.62 29.24
C ASN A 562 15.12 3.38 29.25
N SER A 563 14.76 3.97 28.11
CA SER A 563 13.38 4.35 27.82
C SER A 563 12.67 3.16 27.18
N SER A 564 11.68 2.66 27.90
CA SER A 564 10.75 1.59 27.52
C SER A 564 9.94 1.99 26.29
N ARG A 565 10.44 1.57 25.12
CA ARG A 565 9.59 1.27 23.97
C ARG A 565 9.47 -0.24 23.92
N THR A 566 8.23 -0.71 23.85
CA THR A 566 7.87 -2.09 23.52
C THR A 566 8.78 -2.54 22.38
N ALA A 567 9.74 -3.40 22.70
CA ALA A 567 10.67 -3.92 21.73
C ALA A 567 9.86 -4.79 20.76
N THR A 568 9.48 -4.21 19.62
CA THR A 568 9.52 -5.00 18.40
C THR A 568 10.97 -5.44 18.31
N LEU A 569 11.23 -6.71 18.62
CA LEU A 569 12.53 -7.32 18.40
C LEU A 569 12.99 -6.88 17.00
N PRO A 570 14.20 -6.32 16.84
CA PRO A 570 14.74 -6.09 15.52
C PRO A 570 14.54 -7.38 14.73
N ARG A 571 13.89 -7.31 13.56
CA ARG A 571 13.81 -8.51 12.71
C ARG A 571 15.25 -8.99 12.51
N PRO A 572 15.60 -10.21 12.94
CA PRO A 572 16.97 -10.69 12.85
C PRO A 572 17.37 -10.61 11.38
N ARG A 573 18.58 -10.08 11.10
CA ARG A 573 19.04 -9.91 9.72
C ARG A 573 19.02 -11.29 9.06
N PRO A 574 18.33 -11.48 7.92
CA PRO A 574 18.17 -12.80 7.31
C PRO A 574 19.53 -13.47 7.16
N VAL A 575 19.74 -14.56 7.89
CA VAL A 575 20.98 -15.33 7.86
C VAL A 575 20.75 -16.47 6.87
N ALA A 576 21.67 -16.63 5.91
CA ALA A 576 21.54 -17.70 4.93
C ALA A 576 21.55 -19.08 5.62
N PRO A 577 20.60 -19.97 5.27
CA PRO A 577 20.56 -21.32 5.81
C PRO A 577 21.83 -22.07 5.39
N ARG A 578 22.35 -22.92 6.28
CA ARG A 578 23.44 -23.83 5.94
C ARG A 578 22.90 -24.90 4.99
N VAL A 579 23.71 -25.25 4.00
CA VAL A 579 23.44 -26.39 3.12
C VAL A 579 24.15 -27.60 3.68
N PHE A 580 23.40 -28.63 4.02
CA PHE A 580 23.95 -29.90 4.49
C PHE A 580 23.94 -30.91 3.34
N SER A 581 25.06 -31.59 3.12
CA SER A 581 25.26 -32.55 2.02
C SER A 581 24.59 -33.92 2.23
N GLY A 582 23.95 -34.12 3.38
CA GLY A 582 23.26 -35.35 3.76
C GLY A 582 23.06 -35.48 5.27
N PRO A 583 22.50 -36.62 5.74
CA PRO A 583 22.30 -36.92 7.15
C PRO A 583 23.61 -36.86 7.97
N LEU A 584 23.49 -36.63 9.27
CA LEU A 584 24.62 -36.56 10.19
C LEU A 584 25.33 -37.94 10.29
N THR A 585 26.63 -37.97 10.04
CA THR A 585 27.49 -39.17 10.13
C THR A 585 28.33 -39.12 11.41
N ASP A 586 28.96 -40.23 11.79
CA ASP A 586 29.74 -40.29 13.04
C ASP A 586 30.92 -39.30 13.03
N GLY A 587 31.62 -39.19 11.90
CA GLY A 587 32.67 -38.17 11.72
C GLY A 587 32.13 -36.73 11.75
N HIS A 588 30.88 -36.50 11.30
CA HIS A 588 30.24 -35.19 11.48
C HIS A 588 29.94 -34.90 12.96
N ILE A 589 29.51 -35.90 13.73
CA ILE A 589 29.20 -35.77 15.17
C ILE A 589 30.47 -35.38 15.94
N GLU A 590 31.57 -36.11 15.76
CA GLU A 590 32.85 -35.78 16.42
C GLU A 590 33.27 -34.34 16.14
N ARG A 591 33.13 -33.90 14.87
CA ARG A 591 33.43 -32.52 14.48
C ARG A 591 32.45 -31.52 15.10
N VAL A 592 31.14 -31.79 15.14
CA VAL A 592 30.15 -30.91 15.80
C VAL A 592 30.50 -30.78 17.28
N LEU A 593 30.71 -31.87 17.99
CA LEU A 593 30.98 -31.87 19.43
C LEU A 593 32.30 -31.17 19.81
N ALA A 594 33.22 -31.03 18.86
CA ALA A 594 34.44 -30.23 19.03
C ALA A 594 34.21 -28.70 18.87
N LEU A 595 33.06 -28.25 18.34
CA LEU A 595 32.74 -26.83 18.18
C LEU A 595 32.38 -26.17 19.53
N PRO A 596 32.44 -24.83 19.64
CA PRO A 596 31.89 -24.11 20.78
C PRO A 596 30.38 -24.36 20.95
N ALA A 597 29.87 -24.35 22.19
CA ALA A 597 28.46 -24.60 22.52
C ALA A 597 27.46 -23.83 21.62
N GLN A 598 27.72 -22.54 21.36
CA GLN A 598 26.88 -21.74 20.46
C GLN A 598 26.77 -22.34 19.05
N ALA A 599 27.89 -22.79 18.47
CA ALA A 599 27.93 -23.35 17.14
C ALA A 599 27.36 -24.77 17.09
N GLN A 600 27.53 -25.55 18.17
CA GLN A 600 26.87 -26.85 18.34
C GLN A 600 25.35 -26.70 18.31
N ALA A 601 24.80 -25.83 19.16
CA ALA A 601 23.37 -25.57 19.26
C ALA A 601 22.78 -25.10 17.93
N GLU A 602 23.44 -24.14 17.26
CA GLU A 602 22.99 -23.62 15.97
C GLU A 602 23.02 -24.69 14.87
N GLU A 603 24.05 -25.53 14.79
CA GLU A 603 24.12 -26.54 13.72
C GLU A 603 23.19 -27.72 13.97
N LEU A 604 23.17 -28.29 15.18
CA LEU A 604 22.32 -29.43 15.50
C LEU A 604 20.85 -29.07 15.37
N PHE A 605 20.45 -27.89 15.85
CA PHE A 605 19.07 -27.45 15.75
C PHE A 605 18.66 -27.12 14.30
N GLU A 606 19.54 -26.48 13.52
CA GLU A 606 19.27 -26.21 12.10
C GLU A 606 19.12 -27.51 11.28
N ARG A 607 19.91 -28.54 11.59
CA ARG A 607 19.75 -29.90 11.03
C ARG A 607 18.49 -30.59 11.52
N ALA A 608 18.14 -30.48 12.80
CA ALA A 608 16.91 -31.04 13.35
C ALA A 608 15.68 -30.47 12.66
N ILE A 609 15.62 -29.15 12.41
CA ILE A 609 14.53 -28.54 11.64
C ILE A 609 14.52 -29.05 10.19
N GLY A 610 15.67 -29.46 9.64
CA GLY A 610 15.79 -30.17 8.37
C GLY A 610 15.42 -31.67 8.44
N HIS A 611 14.78 -32.12 9.53
CA HIS A 611 14.35 -33.50 9.80
C HIS A 611 15.47 -34.53 9.91
N ASP A 612 16.67 -34.12 10.34
CA ASP A 612 17.75 -35.05 10.67
C ASP A 612 17.54 -35.63 12.08
N ALA A 613 17.04 -36.86 12.16
CA ALA A 613 16.71 -37.53 13.42
C ALA A 613 17.94 -37.72 14.33
N ARG A 614 19.13 -37.96 13.76
CA ARG A 614 20.37 -38.10 14.54
C ARG A 614 20.79 -36.76 15.13
N ALA A 615 20.66 -35.67 14.36
CA ALA A 615 20.94 -34.34 14.88
C ALA A 615 20.02 -33.97 16.06
N LEU A 616 18.74 -34.34 15.98
CA LEU A 616 17.78 -34.13 17.06
C LEU A 616 18.12 -34.96 18.31
N GLU A 617 18.53 -36.21 18.15
CA GLU A 617 18.96 -37.06 19.25
C GLU A 617 20.19 -36.48 19.97
N ILE A 618 21.23 -36.10 19.21
CA ILE A 618 22.43 -35.48 19.77
C ILE A 618 22.12 -34.11 20.38
N PHE A 619 21.21 -33.33 19.78
CA PHE A 619 20.74 -32.06 20.34
C PHE A 619 20.20 -32.27 21.77
N GLY A 620 19.32 -33.26 21.97
CA GLY A 620 18.74 -33.55 23.28
C GLY A 620 19.77 -33.99 24.32
N GLN A 621 20.85 -34.66 23.91
CA GLN A 621 21.94 -35.07 24.80
C GLN A 621 22.84 -33.90 25.23
N GLN A 622 22.91 -32.83 24.44
CA GLN A 622 23.86 -31.73 24.64
C GLN A 622 23.24 -30.46 25.24
N VAL A 623 21.90 -30.32 25.17
CA VAL A 623 21.21 -29.06 25.52
C VAL A 623 21.49 -28.57 26.93
N ASP A 624 21.57 -29.48 27.92
CA ASP A 624 21.90 -29.12 29.30
C ASP A 624 23.30 -28.50 29.44
N GLY A 625 24.25 -28.96 28.63
CA GLY A 625 25.63 -28.43 28.60
C GLY A 625 25.73 -27.03 27.98
N TRP A 626 24.68 -26.54 27.31
CA TRP A 626 24.66 -25.22 26.69
C TRP A 626 24.11 -24.13 27.60
N ILE A 627 23.43 -24.49 28.68
CA ILE A 627 22.78 -23.55 29.60
C ILE A 627 23.83 -22.60 30.20
N GLY A 628 23.63 -21.29 30.02
CA GLY A 628 24.59 -20.26 30.44
C GLY A 628 25.84 -20.12 29.54
N HIS A 629 25.98 -20.95 28.51
CA HIS A 629 27.09 -20.94 27.56
C HIS A 629 26.70 -20.49 26.15
N ILE A 630 25.40 -20.29 25.88
CA ILE A 630 24.86 -19.81 24.62
C ILE A 630 24.08 -18.50 24.80
N ASN A 631 23.94 -17.73 23.73
CA ASN A 631 23.20 -16.48 23.70
C ASN A 631 22.25 -16.43 22.50
N ARG A 632 21.27 -15.53 22.55
CA ARG A 632 20.31 -15.27 21.46
C ARG A 632 20.98 -14.53 20.28
N SER A 633 21.68 -15.26 19.43
CA SER A 633 22.25 -14.75 18.16
C SER A 633 21.15 -14.50 17.11
N ASP A 634 21.44 -13.72 16.06
CA ASP A 634 20.51 -13.54 14.92
C ASP A 634 20.11 -14.88 14.29
N ARG A 635 21.04 -15.84 14.24
CA ARG A 635 20.79 -17.19 13.72
C ARG A 635 19.88 -17.99 14.66
N VAL A 636 20.17 -18.03 15.97
CA VAL A 636 19.31 -18.70 16.95
C VAL A 636 17.90 -18.11 16.92
N ALA A 637 17.76 -16.78 16.85
CA ALA A 637 16.46 -16.14 16.76
C ALA A 637 15.64 -16.60 15.54
N GLN A 638 16.28 -16.74 14.37
CA GLN A 638 15.63 -17.26 13.16
C GLN A 638 15.28 -18.74 13.26
N LEU A 639 16.16 -19.56 13.84
CA LEU A 639 15.88 -20.98 14.01
C LEU A 639 14.70 -21.20 14.96
N LEU A 640 14.64 -20.47 16.07
CA LEU A 640 13.50 -20.53 17.01
C LEU A 640 12.20 -20.08 16.32
N GLU A 641 12.23 -19.02 15.50
CA GLU A 641 11.07 -18.54 14.73
C GLU A 641 10.60 -19.58 13.70
N ARG A 642 11.52 -20.25 13.00
CA ARG A 642 11.17 -21.31 12.03
C ARG A 642 10.61 -22.56 12.70
N ALA A 643 11.12 -22.91 13.88
CA ALA A 643 10.73 -24.13 14.57
C ALA A 643 9.41 -24.03 15.35
N GLN A 644 8.98 -22.82 15.75
CA GLN A 644 7.85 -22.64 16.68
C GLN A 644 6.51 -23.22 16.19
N PHE A 645 6.30 -23.31 14.86
CA PHE A 645 5.09 -23.88 14.24
C PHE A 645 5.41 -25.02 13.27
N SER A 646 6.54 -25.71 13.47
CA SER A 646 6.96 -26.84 12.62
C SER A 646 5.87 -27.93 12.53
N LYS A 647 5.76 -28.61 11.39
CA LYS A 647 4.87 -29.78 11.23
C LYS A 647 5.28 -31.01 12.06
N ASP A 648 6.43 -30.96 12.74
CA ASP A 648 6.92 -32.00 13.65
C ASP A 648 6.95 -31.50 15.11
N LEU A 649 6.15 -32.11 15.98
CA LEU A 649 6.07 -31.74 17.40
C LEU A 649 7.40 -31.92 18.12
N ARG A 650 8.26 -32.84 17.71
CA ARG A 650 9.59 -33.02 18.32
C ARG A 650 10.46 -31.79 18.08
N ILE A 651 10.31 -31.12 16.93
CA ILE A 651 11.00 -29.87 16.63
C ILE A 651 10.43 -28.71 17.45
N ARG A 652 9.11 -28.68 17.70
CA ARG A 652 8.51 -27.71 18.62
C ARG A 652 8.98 -27.90 20.06
N ILE A 653 9.18 -29.15 20.50
CA ILE A 653 9.74 -29.47 21.82
C ILE A 653 11.22 -29.04 21.88
N ALA A 654 12.02 -29.39 20.88
CA ALA A 654 13.43 -28.94 20.82
C ALA A 654 13.57 -27.41 20.74
N GLN A 655 12.61 -26.70 20.12
CA GLN A 655 12.54 -25.24 20.14
C GLN A 655 12.37 -24.71 21.56
N MET A 656 11.61 -25.42 22.37
CA MET A 656 11.38 -25.13 23.78
C MET A 656 12.66 -25.30 24.59
N ASP A 657 13.35 -26.42 24.42
CA ASP A 657 14.62 -26.73 25.10
C ASP A 657 15.70 -25.69 24.75
N LEU A 658 15.83 -25.33 23.47
CA LEU A 658 16.76 -24.28 23.05
C LEU A 658 16.38 -22.92 23.66
N SER A 659 15.09 -22.62 23.76
CA SER A 659 14.62 -21.36 24.34
C SER A 659 14.94 -21.26 25.83
N LEU A 660 14.77 -22.35 26.59
CA LEU A 660 15.16 -22.43 27.99
C LEU A 660 16.67 -22.30 28.16
N ALA A 661 17.46 -23.01 27.34
CA ALA A 661 18.93 -22.95 27.39
C ALA A 661 19.48 -21.56 27.07
N VAL A 662 18.90 -20.85 26.10
CA VAL A 662 19.26 -19.46 25.74
C VAL A 662 18.99 -18.47 26.87
N GLU A 663 17.90 -18.66 27.63
CA GLU A 663 17.59 -17.83 28.80
C GLU A 663 18.31 -18.29 30.08
N GLY A 664 19.07 -19.38 30.02
CA GLY A 664 19.84 -19.90 31.15
C GLY A 664 19.02 -20.66 32.17
N PHE A 665 17.87 -21.22 31.78
CA PHE A 665 17.02 -22.01 32.67
C PHE A 665 17.32 -23.50 32.57
N HIS A 666 17.58 -24.11 33.73
CA HIS A 666 17.59 -25.56 33.88
C HIS A 666 16.16 -26.10 34.03
N GLU A 667 15.91 -27.32 33.56
CA GLU A 667 14.65 -28.03 33.72
C GLU A 667 14.49 -28.56 35.15
N ASN A 668 14.33 -27.67 36.14
CA ASN A 668 14.22 -28.02 37.56
C ASN A 668 13.26 -27.12 38.36
N GLU A 669 12.89 -27.58 39.55
CA GLU A 669 11.96 -26.86 40.43
C GLU A 669 12.48 -25.48 40.86
N GLN A 670 13.80 -25.31 40.99
CA GLN A 670 14.39 -24.01 41.32
C GLN A 670 14.13 -22.96 40.24
N ALA A 671 14.20 -23.34 38.95
CA ALA A 671 13.85 -22.47 37.84
C ALA A 671 12.35 -22.12 37.90
N ALA A 672 11.48 -23.10 38.17
CA ALA A 672 10.05 -22.89 38.34
C ALA A 672 9.75 -21.90 39.48
N ASP A 673 10.34 -22.08 40.66
CA ASP A 673 10.20 -21.16 41.79
C ASP A 673 10.66 -19.74 41.45
N SER A 674 11.78 -19.62 40.75
CA SER A 674 12.31 -18.30 40.33
C SER A 674 11.37 -17.57 39.37
N LEU A 675 10.73 -18.30 38.45
CA LEU A 675 9.81 -17.75 37.47
C LEU A 675 8.44 -17.44 38.09
N ILE A 676 7.92 -18.27 39.01
CA ILE A 676 6.70 -17.98 39.78
C ILE A 676 6.91 -16.72 40.63
N ALA A 677 8.05 -16.62 41.32
CA ALA A 677 8.40 -15.44 42.10
C ALA A 677 8.51 -14.20 41.20
N ARG A 678 9.13 -14.30 40.01
CA ARG A 678 9.21 -13.20 39.05
C ARG A 678 7.84 -12.78 38.52
N ALA A 679 6.97 -13.73 38.18
CA ALA A 679 5.63 -13.45 37.67
C ALA A 679 4.78 -12.66 38.68
N SER A 680 4.92 -12.97 39.96
CA SER A 680 4.21 -12.26 41.04
C SER A 680 4.83 -10.90 41.40
N MET A 681 6.16 -10.80 41.44
CA MET A 681 6.86 -9.61 41.96
C MET A 681 7.23 -8.56 40.91
N ASP A 682 7.38 -8.93 39.64
CA ASP A 682 7.84 -8.04 38.57
C ASP A 682 6.78 -7.89 37.48
N PRO A 683 5.96 -6.82 37.53
CA PRO A 683 4.94 -6.55 36.51
C PRO A 683 5.50 -6.43 35.09
N GLN A 684 6.73 -5.94 34.93
CA GLN A 684 7.32 -5.72 33.61
C GLN A 684 7.68 -7.04 32.93
N HIS A 685 8.16 -8.03 33.69
CA HIS A 685 8.56 -9.34 33.17
C HIS A 685 7.54 -10.45 33.44
N ARG A 686 6.36 -10.12 33.99
CA ARG A 686 5.32 -11.10 34.33
C ARG A 686 4.92 -11.96 33.15
N ALA A 687 4.51 -11.34 32.04
CA ALA A 687 4.07 -12.06 30.85
C ALA A 687 5.17 -12.99 30.28
N TRP A 688 6.42 -12.52 30.29
CA TRP A 688 7.57 -13.32 29.91
C TRP A 688 7.76 -14.51 30.86
N ALA A 689 7.71 -14.28 32.18
CA ALA A 689 7.94 -15.35 33.16
C ALA A 689 6.87 -16.45 33.06
N VAL A 690 5.61 -16.06 32.88
CA VAL A 690 4.48 -16.99 32.69
C VAL A 690 4.65 -17.83 31.42
N TYR A 691 5.16 -17.25 30.33
CA TYR A 691 5.42 -18.01 29.10
C TYR A 691 6.47 -19.11 29.29
N TYR A 692 7.59 -18.80 29.96
CA TYR A 692 8.66 -19.78 30.25
C TYR A 692 8.26 -20.81 31.32
N LEU A 693 7.33 -20.48 32.22
CA LEU A 693 6.72 -21.48 33.11
C LEU A 693 6.01 -22.58 32.31
N GLY A 694 5.26 -22.21 31.26
CA GLY A 694 4.63 -23.17 30.35
C GLY A 694 5.63 -24.14 29.72
N MET A 695 6.80 -23.63 29.32
CA MET A 695 7.88 -24.46 28.78
C MET A 695 8.40 -25.47 29.80
N LEU A 696 8.70 -25.02 31.03
CA LEU A 696 9.14 -25.92 32.11
C LEU A 696 8.10 -27.01 32.41
N ALA A 697 6.83 -26.65 32.53
CA ALA A 697 5.75 -27.61 32.74
C ALA A 697 5.62 -28.61 31.58
N GLY A 698 5.76 -28.13 30.33
CA GLY A 698 5.79 -29.00 29.14
C GLY A 698 6.95 -30.01 29.13
N ARG A 699 8.03 -29.72 29.86
CA ARG A 699 9.14 -30.66 30.10
C ARG A 699 8.93 -31.59 31.29
N GLY A 700 7.83 -31.41 32.02
CA GLY A 700 7.47 -32.22 33.18
C GLY A 700 7.96 -31.67 34.53
N VAL A 701 8.52 -30.46 34.56
CA VAL A 701 8.96 -29.80 35.79
C VAL A 701 7.75 -29.24 36.54
N ASP A 702 7.48 -29.75 37.75
CA ASP A 702 6.43 -29.27 38.66
C ASP A 702 5.06 -29.03 37.97
N TYR A 703 4.67 -29.97 37.08
CA TYR A 703 3.54 -29.80 36.15
C TYR A 703 2.26 -29.35 36.86
N ASP A 704 1.83 -30.06 37.91
CA ASP A 704 0.54 -29.81 38.58
C ASP A 704 0.47 -28.43 39.23
N ARG A 705 1.60 -27.93 39.76
CA ARG A 705 1.67 -26.60 40.38
C ARG A 705 1.72 -25.53 39.31
N ILE A 706 2.58 -25.69 38.30
CA ILE A 706 2.72 -24.70 37.24
C ILE A 706 1.44 -24.60 36.41
N HIS A 707 0.79 -25.72 36.09
CA HIS A 707 -0.48 -25.74 35.36
C HIS A 707 -1.55 -24.91 36.09
N LYS A 708 -1.71 -25.09 37.41
CA LYS A 708 -2.61 -24.27 38.23
C LYS A 708 -2.27 -22.78 38.18
N VAL A 709 -0.99 -22.43 38.28
CA VAL A 709 -0.51 -21.05 38.20
C VAL A 709 -0.79 -20.44 36.82
N LEU A 710 -0.49 -21.16 35.74
CA LEU A 710 -0.75 -20.70 34.36
C LEU A 710 -2.24 -20.50 34.13
N LEU A 711 -3.08 -21.40 34.64
CA LEU A 711 -4.53 -21.32 34.48
C LEU A 711 -5.11 -20.12 35.24
N ASP A 712 -4.61 -19.85 36.45
CA ASP A 712 -4.98 -18.66 37.22
C ASP A 712 -4.62 -17.37 36.46
N TYR A 713 -3.38 -17.28 35.95
CA TYR A 713 -2.98 -16.14 35.11
C TYR A 713 -3.82 -16.03 33.83
N ALA A 714 -4.12 -17.14 33.16
CA ALA A 714 -4.89 -17.15 31.91
C ALA A 714 -6.34 -16.68 32.11
N ARG A 715 -6.93 -16.91 33.30
CA ARG A 715 -8.34 -16.58 33.59
C ARG A 715 -8.52 -15.27 34.33
N ASN A 716 -7.63 -14.96 35.26
CA ASN A 716 -7.91 -13.98 36.33
C ASN A 716 -7.00 -12.74 36.29
N ASP A 717 -5.89 -12.75 35.52
CA ASP A 717 -5.01 -11.57 35.46
C ASP A 717 -5.72 -10.38 34.81
N GLN A 718 -5.54 -9.19 35.39
CA GLN A 718 -6.20 -7.97 34.92
C GLN A 718 -5.65 -7.53 33.55
N GLU A 719 -4.38 -7.80 33.25
CA GLU A 719 -3.72 -7.39 32.03
C GLU A 719 -3.97 -8.41 30.90
N PRO A 720 -4.63 -8.00 29.79
CA PRO A 720 -4.89 -8.91 28.67
C PRO A 720 -3.61 -9.48 28.04
N ASN A 721 -2.51 -8.75 28.09
CA ASN A 721 -1.21 -9.22 27.59
C ASN A 721 -0.70 -10.40 28.43
N VAL A 722 -0.82 -10.34 29.77
CA VAL A 722 -0.38 -11.44 30.65
C VAL A 722 -1.24 -12.67 30.41
N ARG A 723 -2.57 -12.52 30.33
CA ARG A 723 -3.48 -13.63 30.01
C ARG A 723 -3.15 -14.27 28.66
N GLN A 724 -2.82 -13.46 27.65
CA GLN A 724 -2.41 -13.96 26.34
C GLN A 724 -1.14 -14.81 26.43
N TRP A 725 -0.12 -14.36 27.16
CA TRP A 725 1.12 -15.10 27.33
C TRP A 725 0.97 -16.33 28.25
N ALA A 726 0.00 -16.33 29.17
CA ALA A 726 -0.41 -17.51 29.91
C ALA A 726 -1.04 -18.57 29.00
N VAL A 727 -1.94 -18.16 28.11
CA VAL A 727 -2.52 -19.00 27.05
C VAL A 727 -1.45 -19.55 26.10
N GLU A 728 -0.44 -18.74 25.76
CA GLU A 728 0.74 -19.23 25.02
C GLU A 728 1.60 -20.20 25.84
N GLY A 729 1.69 -20.03 27.17
CA GLY A 729 2.36 -20.98 28.04
C GLY A 729 1.63 -22.34 28.08
N LEU A 730 0.30 -22.32 28.17
CA LEU A 730 -0.54 -23.53 28.18
C LEU A 730 -0.35 -24.39 26.91
N ARG A 731 0.05 -23.79 25.78
CA ARG A 731 0.25 -24.50 24.52
C ARG A 731 1.27 -25.63 24.59
N PHE A 732 2.17 -25.61 25.58
CA PHE A 732 3.28 -26.54 25.72
C PHE A 732 2.96 -27.79 26.56
N LEU A 733 1.86 -27.76 27.32
CA LEU A 733 1.59 -28.79 28.34
C LEU A 733 1.13 -30.13 27.74
N GLY A 734 0.60 -30.13 26.52
CA GLY A 734 0.30 -31.35 25.76
C GLY A 734 -0.76 -32.30 26.36
N LYS A 735 -1.48 -31.89 27.41
CA LYS A 735 -2.57 -32.69 28.03
C LYS A 735 -3.95 -32.31 27.48
N ASP A 736 -4.87 -33.27 27.53
CA ASP A 736 -6.23 -33.13 27.02
C ASP A 736 -7.02 -32.03 27.74
N GLU A 737 -6.91 -31.99 29.06
CA GLU A 737 -7.56 -30.99 29.91
C GLU A 737 -7.17 -29.55 29.53
N VAL A 738 -5.92 -29.35 29.09
CA VAL A 738 -5.41 -28.04 28.69
C VAL A 738 -6.06 -27.58 27.38
N VAL A 739 -6.39 -28.50 26.47
CA VAL A 739 -7.13 -28.15 25.24
C VAL A 739 -8.53 -27.63 25.57
N ASP A 740 -9.18 -28.18 26.59
CA ASP A 740 -10.49 -27.72 27.06
C ASP A 740 -10.40 -26.34 27.76
N GLU A 741 -9.31 -26.10 28.49
CA GLU A 741 -9.04 -24.80 29.13
C GLU A 741 -8.72 -23.71 28.11
N LEU A 742 -7.96 -24.04 27.07
CA LEU A 742 -7.75 -23.16 25.93
C LEU A 742 -9.08 -22.87 25.22
N PHE A 743 -9.95 -23.85 25.06
CA PHE A 743 -11.28 -23.64 24.46
C PHE A 743 -12.16 -22.72 25.31
N THR A 744 -12.04 -22.81 26.63
CA THR A 744 -12.68 -21.88 27.56
C THR A 744 -12.16 -20.46 27.35
N SER A 745 -10.83 -20.28 27.27
CA SER A 745 -10.21 -18.97 27.01
C SER A 745 -10.61 -18.39 25.65
N PHE A 746 -10.67 -19.24 24.62
CA PHE A 746 -11.14 -18.90 23.27
C PHE A 746 -12.58 -18.38 23.25
N THR A 747 -13.47 -18.98 24.03
CA THR A 747 -14.89 -18.63 24.02
C THR A 747 -15.26 -17.51 25.00
N GLN A 748 -14.59 -17.42 26.14
CA GLN A 748 -15.03 -16.60 27.28
C GLN A 748 -14.16 -15.35 27.54
N ASP A 749 -12.89 -15.31 27.14
CA ASP A 749 -12.01 -14.17 27.52
C ASP A 749 -12.51 -12.84 26.94
N PRO A 750 -12.53 -11.71 27.66
CA PRO A 750 -13.01 -10.44 27.10
C PRO A 750 -12.12 -9.86 25.98
N SER A 751 -10.86 -10.27 25.89
CA SER A 751 -9.89 -9.78 24.91
C SER A 751 -9.85 -10.67 23.67
N MET A 752 -10.13 -10.08 22.50
CA MET A 752 -10.02 -10.79 21.22
C MET A 752 -8.62 -11.31 20.93
N ASN A 753 -7.56 -10.66 21.42
CA ASN A 753 -6.19 -11.16 21.24
C ASN A 753 -5.96 -12.46 22.02
N VAL A 754 -6.50 -12.56 23.24
CA VAL A 754 -6.39 -13.78 24.05
C VAL A 754 -7.19 -14.90 23.38
N ARG A 755 -8.42 -14.58 22.92
CA ARG A 755 -9.25 -15.54 22.19
C ARG A 755 -8.54 -16.08 20.95
N ASP A 756 -8.00 -15.19 20.11
CA ASP A 756 -7.31 -15.57 18.87
C ASP A 756 -6.11 -16.50 19.13
N ARG A 757 -5.28 -16.18 20.15
CA ARG A 757 -4.14 -17.02 20.52
C ARG A 757 -4.58 -18.38 21.11
N ALA A 758 -5.62 -18.38 21.95
CA ALA A 758 -6.16 -19.62 22.50
C ALA A 758 -6.71 -20.53 21.40
N GLY A 759 -7.46 -19.95 20.46
CA GLY A 759 -7.91 -20.61 19.27
C GLY A 759 -6.74 -21.23 18.50
N CYS A 760 -5.72 -20.42 18.12
CA CYS A 760 -4.61 -20.94 17.31
C CYS A 760 -3.92 -22.11 18.01
N ASN A 761 -3.73 -22.02 19.33
CA ASN A 761 -3.11 -23.11 20.10
C ASN A 761 -3.88 -24.42 19.96
N ILE A 762 -5.22 -24.38 19.96
CA ILE A 762 -6.09 -25.55 19.77
C ILE A 762 -6.07 -26.05 18.33
N SER A 763 -6.06 -25.18 17.32
CA SER A 763 -6.21 -25.58 15.92
C SER A 763 -4.91 -26.00 15.24
N ASP A 764 -3.82 -25.24 15.46
CA ASP A 764 -2.54 -25.46 14.76
C ASP A 764 -1.30 -25.19 15.62
N CYS A 765 -1.22 -24.07 16.33
CA CYS A 765 -0.02 -23.55 16.99
C CYS A 765 0.53 -24.42 18.15
N GLY A 766 -0.31 -25.11 18.93
CA GLY A 766 0.10 -25.77 20.19
C GLY A 766 0.90 -27.06 20.02
N VAL A 767 1.43 -27.61 21.12
CA VAL A 767 2.07 -28.93 21.16
C VAL A 767 1.02 -30.00 21.48
N PHE A 768 0.04 -30.12 20.58
CA PHE A 768 -1.07 -31.09 20.70
C PHE A 768 -1.12 -32.00 19.47
N THR A 769 -1.31 -33.30 19.72
CA THR A 769 -1.45 -34.32 18.69
C THR A 769 -2.72 -34.11 17.85
N ARG A 770 -2.76 -34.66 16.63
CA ARG A 770 -3.95 -34.58 15.76
C ARG A 770 -5.19 -35.20 16.43
N LYS A 771 -5.01 -36.31 17.14
CA LYS A 771 -6.07 -36.96 17.94
C LYS A 771 -6.68 -35.99 18.96
N GLN A 772 -5.85 -35.28 19.72
CA GLN A 772 -6.31 -34.33 20.74
C GLN A 772 -7.12 -33.20 20.12
N ARG A 773 -6.67 -32.67 18.99
CA ARG A 773 -7.37 -31.61 18.27
C ARG A 773 -8.69 -32.09 17.69
N MET A 774 -8.71 -33.29 17.11
CA MET A 774 -9.92 -33.88 16.50
C MET A 774 -11.06 -34.03 17.52
N ARG A 775 -10.75 -34.29 18.79
CA ARG A 775 -11.76 -34.33 19.87
C ARG A 775 -12.50 -33.00 20.08
N MET A 776 -11.92 -31.89 19.64
CA MET A 776 -12.53 -30.55 19.76
C MET A 776 -13.50 -30.23 18.64
N VAL A 777 -13.52 -31.00 17.55
CA VAL A 777 -14.38 -30.74 16.38
C VAL A 777 -15.85 -30.58 16.76
N PRO A 778 -16.47 -31.48 17.57
CA PRO A 778 -17.86 -31.30 18.00
C PRO A 778 -18.12 -29.96 18.69
N LYS A 779 -17.20 -29.51 19.56
CA LYS A 779 -17.32 -28.24 20.30
C LYS A 779 -17.26 -27.02 19.37
N PHE A 780 -16.43 -27.06 18.33
CA PHE A 780 -16.38 -25.99 17.33
C PHE A 780 -17.62 -25.96 16.43
N ILE A 781 -18.17 -27.13 16.07
CA ILE A 781 -19.43 -27.23 15.31
C ILE A 781 -20.59 -26.66 16.14
N GLU A 782 -20.70 -27.08 17.40
CA GLU A 782 -21.71 -26.60 18.33
C GLU A 782 -21.61 -25.08 18.54
N LEU A 783 -20.40 -24.56 18.70
CA LEU A 783 -20.21 -23.12 18.84
C LEU A 783 -20.63 -22.37 17.56
N ALA A 784 -20.23 -22.87 16.38
CA ALA A 784 -20.55 -22.25 15.09
C ALA A 784 -22.05 -22.25 14.76
N SER A 785 -22.82 -23.22 15.30
CA SER A 785 -24.28 -23.30 15.11
C SER A 785 -25.06 -22.30 15.97
N GLN A 786 -24.42 -21.65 16.95
CA GLN A 786 -25.09 -20.69 17.82
C GLN A 786 -25.56 -19.45 17.05
N PRO A 787 -26.86 -19.08 17.13
CA PRO A 787 -27.42 -17.97 16.36
C PRO A 787 -26.82 -16.62 16.74
N ASN A 788 -26.47 -16.44 18.01
CA ASN A 788 -25.97 -15.17 18.56
C ASN A 788 -24.43 -15.02 18.48
N LEU A 789 -23.73 -15.97 17.87
CA LEU A 789 -22.28 -15.90 17.74
C LEU A 789 -21.86 -14.79 16.76
N SER A 790 -20.89 -13.97 17.14
CA SER A 790 -20.37 -12.91 16.26
C SER A 790 -19.83 -13.49 14.92
N PRO A 791 -19.95 -12.77 13.79
CA PRO A 791 -19.45 -13.24 12.50
C PRO A 791 -17.95 -13.54 12.49
N GLN A 792 -17.16 -12.76 13.24
CA GLN A 792 -15.72 -12.99 13.38
C GLN A 792 -15.44 -14.32 14.07
N MET A 793 -16.09 -14.58 15.20
CA MET A 793 -15.91 -15.82 15.95
C MET A 793 -16.41 -17.04 15.17
N ARG A 794 -17.53 -16.89 14.44
CA ARG A 794 -18.05 -17.94 13.56
C ARG A 794 -17.07 -18.28 12.43
N GLY A 795 -16.47 -17.26 11.80
CA GLY A 795 -15.42 -17.46 10.81
C GLY A 795 -14.21 -18.19 11.37
N TRP A 796 -13.82 -17.85 12.61
CA TRP A 796 -12.73 -18.50 13.34
C TRP A 796 -13.02 -19.98 13.60
N CYS A 797 -14.23 -20.34 14.04
CA CYS A 797 -14.62 -21.74 14.21
C CYS A 797 -14.48 -22.56 12.92
N PHE A 798 -14.93 -22.03 11.78
CA PHE A 798 -14.80 -22.74 10.51
C PHE A 798 -13.36 -22.83 10.02
N MET A 799 -12.51 -21.84 10.31
CA MET A 799 -11.08 -21.93 10.05
C MET A 799 -10.44 -23.06 10.88
N ALA A 800 -10.72 -23.09 12.19
CA ALA A 800 -10.23 -24.13 13.08
C ALA A 800 -10.68 -25.53 12.66
N LEU A 801 -11.95 -25.68 12.24
CA LEU A 801 -12.47 -26.95 11.73
C LEU A 801 -11.66 -27.44 10.53
N ARG A 802 -11.33 -26.57 9.57
CA ARG A 802 -10.48 -26.92 8.41
C ARG A 802 -9.05 -27.26 8.82
N GLU A 803 -8.48 -26.55 9.79
CA GLU A 803 -7.12 -26.80 10.27
C GLU A 803 -7.00 -28.13 11.03
N ILE A 804 -7.99 -28.43 11.87
CA ILE A 804 -8.03 -29.65 12.67
C ILE A 804 -8.31 -30.88 11.80
N THR A 805 -9.21 -30.78 10.82
CA THR A 805 -9.67 -31.93 10.03
C THR A 805 -8.94 -32.12 8.70
N ASP A 806 -8.25 -31.08 8.22
CA ASP A 806 -7.73 -30.94 6.84
C ASP A 806 -8.80 -31.02 5.73
N GLU A 807 -10.07 -30.85 6.09
CA GLU A 807 -11.17 -30.82 5.13
C GLU A 807 -11.49 -29.41 4.65
N ASN A 808 -11.94 -29.28 3.40
CA ASN A 808 -12.32 -27.99 2.82
C ASN A 808 -13.84 -27.91 2.56
N LEU A 809 -14.62 -27.88 3.65
CA LEU A 809 -16.08 -27.74 3.60
C LEU A 809 -16.54 -26.27 3.61
N PRO A 810 -17.76 -25.97 3.12
CA PRO A 810 -18.35 -24.64 3.23
C PRO A 810 -18.46 -24.19 4.69
N SER A 811 -18.53 -22.87 4.90
CA SER A 811 -18.72 -22.27 6.23
C SER A 811 -20.18 -22.40 6.71
N ASP A 812 -20.65 -23.65 6.83
CA ASP A 812 -22.00 -24.04 7.22
C ASP A 812 -21.95 -25.12 8.31
N ALA A 813 -22.53 -24.85 9.48
CA ALA A 813 -22.45 -25.75 10.63
C ALA A 813 -23.14 -27.09 10.37
N ASP A 814 -24.24 -27.12 9.59
CA ASP A 814 -24.95 -28.35 9.27
C ASP A 814 -24.13 -29.25 8.33
N ALA A 815 -23.41 -28.66 7.38
CA ALA A 815 -22.48 -29.38 6.52
C ALA A 815 -21.35 -30.05 7.33
N TRP A 816 -20.75 -29.31 8.27
CA TRP A 816 -19.73 -29.86 9.16
C TRP A 816 -20.27 -30.94 10.10
N ASN A 817 -21.49 -30.76 10.63
CA ASN A 817 -22.13 -31.74 11.49
C ASN A 817 -22.40 -33.07 10.75
N ARG A 818 -22.91 -33.01 9.50
CA ARG A 818 -23.09 -34.19 8.65
C ARG A 818 -21.76 -34.89 8.36
N TRP A 819 -20.75 -34.14 7.93
CA TRP A 819 -19.43 -34.70 7.66
C TRP A 819 -18.83 -35.38 8.90
N HIS A 820 -18.93 -34.76 10.07
CA HIS A 820 -18.41 -35.33 11.31
C HIS A 820 -19.17 -36.61 11.72
N ALA A 821 -20.49 -36.66 11.51
CA ALA A 821 -21.27 -37.87 11.75
C ALA A 821 -20.87 -39.03 10.82
N ASP A 822 -20.61 -38.73 9.55
CA ASP A 822 -20.30 -39.75 8.52
C ASP A 822 -18.83 -40.20 8.55
N HIS A 823 -17.89 -39.27 8.78
CA HIS A 823 -16.44 -39.49 8.59
C HIS A 823 -15.60 -39.19 9.85
N GLY A 824 -16.18 -38.64 10.92
CA GLY A 824 -15.42 -38.21 12.09
C GLY A 824 -14.70 -39.36 12.80
N ALA A 825 -15.33 -40.53 12.91
CA ALA A 825 -14.72 -41.72 13.50
C ALA A 825 -13.59 -42.30 12.64
N GLU A 826 -13.75 -42.30 11.32
CA GLU A 826 -12.71 -42.71 10.37
C GLU A 826 -11.49 -41.80 10.47
N ARG A 827 -11.70 -40.48 10.44
CA ARG A 827 -10.64 -39.48 10.54
C ARG A 827 -9.92 -39.54 11.89
N MET A 828 -10.65 -39.80 12.99
CA MET A 828 -10.04 -40.05 14.30
C MET A 828 -9.13 -41.29 14.27
N ALA A 829 -9.59 -42.40 13.68
CA ALA A 829 -8.80 -43.62 13.59
C ALA A 829 -7.55 -43.45 12.70
N GLU A 830 -7.62 -42.61 11.66
CA GLU A 830 -6.46 -42.22 10.87
C GLU A 830 -5.44 -41.45 11.71
N PHE A 831 -5.89 -40.43 12.46
CA PHE A 831 -5.01 -39.65 13.34
C PHE A 831 -4.46 -40.44 14.54
N GLU A 832 -5.06 -41.58 14.87
CA GLU A 832 -4.50 -42.53 15.84
C GLU A 832 -3.40 -43.42 15.26
N ARG A 833 -3.35 -43.59 13.93
CA ARG A 833 -2.34 -44.40 13.23
C ARG A 833 -1.11 -43.63 12.79
N ILE A 834 -1.25 -42.33 12.56
CA ILE A 834 -0.09 -41.48 12.25
C ILE A 834 0.84 -41.39 13.46
N GLU A 835 2.10 -41.08 13.18
CA GLU A 835 3.07 -40.82 14.23
C GLU A 835 2.62 -39.65 15.12
N TRP A 836 2.73 -39.80 16.44
CA TRP A 836 2.19 -38.84 17.42
C TRP A 836 2.70 -37.41 17.22
N TRP A 837 3.90 -37.27 16.63
CA TRP A 837 4.56 -36.00 16.39
C TRP A 837 4.20 -35.34 15.06
N GLN A 838 3.50 -36.03 14.15
CA GLN A 838 3.09 -35.47 12.87
C GLN A 838 1.85 -34.58 13.04
N VAL A 839 2.01 -33.29 12.75
CA VAL A 839 0.94 -32.30 12.85
C VAL A 839 0.97 -31.36 11.63
N ARG A 840 -0.04 -30.50 11.53
CA ARG A 840 -0.03 -29.37 10.60
C ARG A 840 0.97 -28.31 11.08
N GLY A 841 1.52 -27.52 10.16
CA GLY A 841 2.45 -26.44 10.48
C GLY A 841 3.09 -25.82 9.24
N ASP A 842 3.90 -24.80 9.47
CA ASP A 842 4.71 -24.12 8.46
C ASP A 842 6.13 -24.74 8.42
N GLU A 843 6.74 -24.84 7.23
CA GLU A 843 8.15 -25.24 7.06
C GLU A 843 9.03 -24.16 6.46
#